data_AF-A0A3S3P7X4-F1
#
_entry.id   AF-A0A3S3P7X4-F1
#
_cell.length_a   1.000
_cell.length_b   1.000
_cell.length_c   1.000
_cell.angle_alpha   90.00
_cell.angle_beta   90.00
_cell.angle_gamma   90.00
#
_symmetry.space_group_name_H-M   'P 1'
#
loop_
_entity.id
_entity.type
_entity.pdbx_description
1 polymer ?
#
loop_
_entity_poly.entity_id
_entity_poly.type
_entity_poly.pdbx_seq_one_letter_code
_entity_poly.pdbx_strand_id
1 'polypeptide(L)'
;MDLLLISYSSEIVDGEPIYVASNCLPVKAVNLEPAGHAFHAAVLKALGLNEEDDTDTDDKSTSDDKHCYKPSSESYTTKGKKKSSSDGKQQDHYALLGLSHLRFLATEEQIRKSYRETALKHHPDKQAALLLAEETEAAKQAKKDEIENNFKSIQEAYEVLIDPVKRRIYDSTDEFDDEIPTDCAPEDFFKVFGPAFMRNGRWSVGQPVPLLGEDNTPISEVDSFYDFWYSFKTWRESPHADEFDLEQAESRDHKRWMERQNVKLREKARKEEYARVRALVDNAYKRDPRIIRRKEEEKAEKQRKKEAKFLARKQQEEEAARVAEEERRRKEEEDKRAAEAALSQKKLKEKEKKLLRKERTRLRVLSGPVVSKKLLNLSESDVQTICMSLDMEQLRNLCDGAERKEGIERAQLLKDALGGDNDNTNDKQDEKNLHQNGSLKPDRNDNGVTMTTPGNPLSIYEEKKERPWNRDEIELLRKGMQKYPKGTSRRWEVISEYIGTGRSVEEILKATKTVLLQKPDSAKAFDSFLEKRKPAPSIDSPLTSRTEVEGAPGASITNGAPKAELKQSPKEGRDHQVLECEPAQSGISSSAEQDIWSATQERALIQALKTFPKETSQRWERVAAAVPGKTVIQCRKKFMSLKENFRNKKSAD
;
A
#
# COMPACT_ATOMS: atom_id res chain seq x y z
N MET A 1 23.23 -35.05 -32.56
CA MET A 1 24.25 -34.26 -31.82
C MET A 1 25.16 -33.76 -32.91
N ASP A 2 24.88 -32.55 -33.36
CA ASP A 2 25.31 -32.15 -34.69
C ASP A 2 26.54 -31.28 -34.49
N LEU A 3 27.71 -31.88 -34.74
CA LEU A 3 29.01 -31.24 -34.61
C LEU A 3 29.19 -30.28 -35.78
N LEU A 4 28.94 -28.99 -35.55
CA LEU A 4 29.28 -27.93 -36.50
C LEU A 4 30.79 -27.74 -36.51
N LEU A 5 31.41 -28.07 -37.64
CA LEU A 5 32.85 -27.93 -37.87
C LEU A 5 33.17 -26.45 -38.13
N ILE A 6 33.91 -25.81 -37.22
CA ILE A 6 34.49 -24.48 -37.47
C ILE A 6 35.87 -24.69 -38.08
N SER A 7 36.02 -24.36 -39.37
CA SER A 7 37.31 -24.34 -40.05
C SER A 7 37.86 -22.91 -40.10
N TYR A 8 38.97 -22.66 -39.41
CA TYR A 8 39.76 -21.45 -39.61
C TYR A 8 40.82 -21.69 -40.70
N SER A 9 41.03 -20.69 -41.55
CA SER A 9 41.99 -20.77 -42.65
C SER A 9 43.43 -20.58 -42.19
N SER A 10 44.33 -21.35 -42.81
CA SER A 10 45.78 -21.08 -42.98
C SER A 10 46.73 -21.18 -41.77
N GLU A 11 46.43 -22.01 -40.76
CA GLU A 11 47.49 -22.58 -39.89
C GLU A 11 47.32 -24.10 -39.78
N ILE A 12 47.85 -24.82 -40.78
CA ILE A 12 47.99 -26.28 -40.77
C ILE A 12 49.49 -26.57 -40.83
N VAL A 13 50.03 -27.20 -39.78
CA VAL A 13 51.35 -27.83 -39.81
C VAL A 13 51.13 -29.31 -40.14
N ASP A 14 51.79 -29.80 -41.20
CA ASP A 14 51.88 -31.21 -41.62
C ASP A 14 50.59 -31.99 -41.89
N GLY A 15 49.43 -31.33 -41.99
CA GLY A 15 48.21 -31.92 -42.56
C GLY A 15 47.36 -32.76 -41.61
N GLU A 16 47.75 -32.92 -40.35
CA GLU A 16 46.95 -33.61 -39.33
C GLU A 16 46.10 -32.64 -38.47
N PRO A 17 44.87 -33.03 -38.07
CA PRO A 17 44.01 -32.19 -37.25
C PRO A 17 44.51 -32.10 -35.80
N ILE A 18 44.84 -30.89 -35.35
CA ILE A 18 45.26 -30.63 -33.96
C ILE A 18 44.02 -30.59 -33.04
N TYR A 19 43.90 -31.56 -32.14
CA TYR A 19 42.86 -31.60 -31.11
C TYR A 19 43.32 -30.85 -29.85
N VAL A 20 42.85 -29.61 -29.67
CA VAL A 20 43.05 -28.85 -28.42
C VAL A 20 41.83 -29.00 -27.52
N ALA A 21 42.03 -29.53 -26.31
CA ALA A 21 41.01 -29.59 -25.27
C ALA A 21 41.27 -28.54 -24.18
N SER A 22 40.25 -27.77 -23.81
CA SER A 22 40.30 -26.84 -22.68
C SER A 22 39.64 -27.45 -21.45
N ASN A 23 40.26 -27.28 -20.27
CA ASN A 23 39.73 -27.75 -18.99
C ASN A 23 38.64 -26.83 -18.40
N CYS A 24 38.18 -25.82 -19.15
CA CYS A 24 37.12 -24.92 -18.72
C CYS A 24 35.74 -25.43 -19.15
N LEU A 25 34.79 -25.49 -18.20
CA LEU A 25 33.39 -25.80 -18.49
C LEU A 25 32.81 -24.82 -19.53
N PRO A 26 31.92 -25.28 -20.43
CA PRO A 26 31.40 -24.44 -21.50
C PRO A 26 30.59 -23.27 -20.95
N VAL A 27 31.10 -22.05 -21.14
CA VAL A 27 30.31 -20.83 -20.97
C VAL A 27 29.14 -20.89 -21.95
N LYS A 28 27.91 -20.63 -21.49
CA LYS A 28 26.73 -20.59 -22.36
C LYS A 28 26.96 -19.56 -23.47
N ALA A 29 26.85 -20.01 -24.71
CA ALA A 29 26.98 -19.14 -25.88
C ALA A 29 25.93 -18.01 -25.81
N VAL A 30 26.40 -16.80 -25.56
CA VAL A 30 25.75 -15.57 -26.01
C VAL A 30 26.29 -15.32 -27.41
N ASN A 31 25.48 -14.84 -28.35
CA ASN A 31 25.85 -14.68 -29.76
C ASN A 31 26.79 -13.48 -30.02
N LEU A 32 27.78 -13.28 -29.14
CA LEU A 32 28.76 -12.19 -29.14
C LEU A 32 30.09 -12.79 -28.67
N GLU A 33 31.09 -12.84 -29.56
CA GLU A 33 32.44 -13.23 -29.17
C GLU A 33 33.13 -12.09 -28.40
N PRO A 34 33.95 -12.39 -27.38
CA PRO A 34 34.79 -11.39 -26.73
C PRO A 34 35.89 -10.95 -27.71
N ALA A 35 35.73 -9.74 -28.27
CA ALA A 35 36.70 -9.11 -29.16
C ALA A 35 38.04 -8.83 -28.44
N GLY A 36 38.93 -9.83 -28.43
CA GLY A 36 40.25 -9.75 -27.82
C GLY A 36 41.29 -9.04 -28.70
N HIS A 37 42.55 -9.09 -28.27
CA HIS A 37 43.68 -8.45 -28.95
C HIS A 37 43.81 -8.83 -30.44
N ALA A 38 43.44 -10.05 -30.83
CA ALA A 38 43.43 -10.48 -32.24
C ALA A 38 42.42 -9.70 -33.10
N PHE A 39 41.21 -9.43 -32.57
CA PHE A 39 40.22 -8.58 -33.26
C PHE A 39 40.69 -7.13 -33.32
N HIS A 40 41.27 -6.61 -32.24
CA HIS A 40 41.83 -5.26 -32.22
C HIS A 40 42.96 -5.08 -33.25
N ALA A 41 43.90 -6.04 -33.32
CA ALA A 41 44.96 -6.07 -34.32
C ALA A 41 44.42 -6.19 -35.76
N ALA A 42 43.40 -7.01 -35.98
CA ALA A 42 42.74 -7.12 -37.29
C ALA A 42 42.05 -5.81 -37.71
N VAL A 43 41.42 -5.10 -36.77
CA VAL A 43 40.81 -3.78 -37.02
C VAL A 43 41.87 -2.72 -37.28
N LEU A 44 42.97 -2.68 -36.52
CA LEU A 44 44.10 -1.77 -36.75
C LEU A 44 44.71 -2.00 -38.14
N LYS A 45 44.95 -3.26 -38.51
CA LYS A 45 45.43 -3.65 -39.85
C LYS A 45 44.45 -3.26 -40.96
N ALA A 46 43.14 -3.44 -40.75
CA ALA A 46 42.11 -3.03 -41.71
C ALA A 46 41.97 -1.50 -41.84
N LEU A 47 42.36 -0.75 -40.81
CA LEU A 47 42.43 0.72 -40.81
C LEU A 47 43.78 1.27 -41.30
N GLY A 48 44.74 0.40 -41.68
CA GLY A 48 46.07 0.79 -42.15
C GLY A 48 46.98 1.33 -41.05
N LEU A 49 46.69 1.02 -39.78
CA LEU A 49 47.43 1.45 -38.59
C LEU A 49 48.22 0.28 -38.01
N ASN A 50 49.22 -0.21 -38.74
CA ASN A 50 50.25 -1.08 -38.15
C ASN A 50 51.32 -0.22 -37.47
N GLU A 51 51.73 -0.62 -36.27
CA GLU A 51 53.07 -0.31 -35.78
C GLU A 51 54.02 -1.31 -36.44
N GLU A 52 54.88 -0.84 -37.33
CA GLU A 52 56.02 -1.63 -37.84
C GLU A 52 57.17 -1.45 -36.85
N ASP A 53 57.62 -2.55 -36.24
CA ASP A 53 58.88 -2.63 -35.49
C ASP A 53 60.02 -2.47 -36.50
N ASP A 54 60.51 -1.24 -36.67
CA ASP A 54 61.63 -0.95 -37.57
C ASP A 54 62.92 -0.72 -36.76
N THR A 55 63.89 -1.59 -37.02
CA THR A 55 65.22 -1.54 -36.41
C THR A 55 66.15 -0.58 -37.15
N ASP A 56 67.11 -0.05 -36.40
CA ASP A 56 68.29 0.71 -36.84
C ASP A 56 68.18 2.24 -37.03
N THR A 57 69.22 2.88 -36.52
CA THR A 57 69.53 4.31 -36.50
C THR A 57 70.14 4.77 -37.83
N ASP A 58 69.78 5.98 -38.32
CA ASP A 58 70.68 7.15 -38.21
C ASP A 58 70.01 8.51 -38.58
N ASP A 59 70.75 9.59 -38.33
CA ASP A 59 70.42 11.02 -38.32
C ASP A 59 70.14 11.71 -39.68
N LYS A 60 69.03 12.47 -39.81
CA LYS A 60 69.04 13.94 -40.09
C LYS A 60 67.68 14.64 -40.31
N SER A 61 67.66 15.92 -39.96
CA SER A 61 66.55 16.88 -40.09
C SER A 61 66.43 17.56 -41.47
N THR A 62 65.20 17.91 -41.88
CA THR A 62 64.76 19.31 -42.14
C THR A 62 63.26 19.39 -42.47
N SER A 63 62.67 20.58 -42.33
CA SER A 63 61.24 20.87 -42.34
C SER A 63 60.65 21.13 -43.75
N ASP A 64 59.33 20.96 -43.90
CA ASP A 64 58.42 22.11 -44.12
C ASP A 64 56.92 21.75 -44.04
N ASP A 65 56.10 22.75 -43.69
CA ASP A 65 54.71 22.61 -43.23
C ASP A 65 53.68 22.32 -44.32
N LYS A 66 52.76 21.37 -44.02
CA LYS A 66 51.33 21.54 -44.33
C LYS A 66 50.44 21.05 -43.19
N HIS A 67 49.78 22.00 -42.53
CA HIS A 67 48.79 21.80 -41.47
C HIS A 67 47.71 20.76 -41.83
N CYS A 68 47.59 19.71 -41.01
CA CYS A 68 46.34 18.97 -40.82
C CYS A 68 45.87 19.19 -39.37
N TYR A 69 44.69 19.79 -39.21
CA TYR A 69 44.11 20.17 -37.93
C TYR A 69 43.63 18.91 -37.18
N LYS A 70 44.52 18.29 -36.39
CA LYS A 70 44.11 17.34 -35.35
C LYS A 70 43.32 18.12 -34.29
N PRO A 71 42.09 17.71 -33.93
CA PRO A 71 41.43 18.22 -32.75
C PRO A 71 42.32 17.91 -31.54
N SER A 72 42.86 18.94 -30.92
CA SER A 72 43.49 18.82 -29.60
C SER A 72 42.41 18.35 -28.64
N SER A 73 42.43 17.06 -28.29
CA SER A 73 41.70 16.57 -27.13
C SER A 73 42.40 17.16 -25.91
N GLU A 74 41.97 18.37 -25.56
CA GLU A 74 42.43 19.06 -24.37
C GLU A 74 42.22 18.14 -23.18
N SER A 75 43.32 17.68 -22.61
CA SER A 75 43.63 17.93 -21.21
C SER A 75 42.39 18.10 -20.31
N TYR A 76 41.67 17.01 -20.07
CA TYR A 76 40.84 16.85 -18.88
C TYR A 76 41.72 16.71 -17.63
N THR A 77 42.69 17.62 -17.48
CA THR A 77 43.12 18.09 -16.17
C THR A 77 41.91 18.73 -15.53
N THR A 78 41.20 17.96 -14.70
CA THR A 78 40.26 18.53 -13.75
C THR A 78 41.01 19.60 -12.96
N LYS A 79 40.71 20.88 -13.23
CA LYS A 79 41.19 21.99 -12.41
C LYS A 79 40.44 21.95 -11.08
N GLY A 80 40.82 20.97 -10.25
CA GLY A 80 40.41 20.82 -8.87
C GLY A 80 40.68 22.14 -8.17
N LYS A 81 39.59 22.83 -7.84
CA LYS A 81 39.62 24.15 -7.22
C LYS A 81 40.18 23.98 -5.81
N LYS A 82 41.49 24.15 -5.65
CA LYS A 82 42.22 24.01 -4.38
C LYS A 82 41.46 24.71 -3.25
N LYS A 83 40.69 23.93 -2.48
CA LYS A 83 40.07 24.38 -1.25
C LYS A 83 41.08 24.13 -0.16
N SER A 84 41.58 25.21 0.43
CA SER A 84 42.61 25.17 1.46
C SER A 84 42.04 24.61 2.76
N SER A 85 42.36 23.35 3.05
CA SER A 85 42.41 22.80 4.41
C SER A 85 43.80 22.19 4.60
N SER A 86 44.52 22.66 5.61
CA SER A 86 45.60 21.90 6.26
C SER A 86 45.01 20.55 6.71
N ASP A 87 45.72 19.42 6.69
CA ASP A 87 47.17 19.21 6.64
C ASP A 87 47.48 17.91 5.89
N GLY A 88 48.71 17.75 5.36
CA GLY A 88 49.14 16.55 4.63
C GLY A 88 48.58 16.38 3.20
N LYS A 89 49.45 16.48 2.18
CA LYS A 89 49.13 15.95 0.84
C LYS A 89 49.21 14.43 0.89
N GLN A 90 48.09 13.75 1.13
CA GLN A 90 48.02 12.31 0.98
C GLN A 90 48.39 11.96 -0.47
N GLN A 91 49.46 11.17 -0.64
CA GLN A 91 49.97 10.83 -1.96
C GLN A 91 49.01 9.85 -2.66
N ASP A 92 48.82 10.00 -3.97
CA ASP A 92 48.01 9.07 -4.76
C ASP A 92 48.76 7.74 -4.87
N HIS A 93 48.30 6.73 -4.13
CA HIS A 93 48.92 5.40 -4.09
C HIS A 93 48.89 4.71 -5.45
N TYR A 94 47.87 4.97 -6.28
CA TYR A 94 47.85 4.48 -7.65
C TYR A 94 48.89 5.19 -8.50
N ALA A 95 49.09 6.50 -8.31
CA ALA A 95 50.13 7.25 -9.02
C ALA A 95 51.56 6.81 -8.66
N LEU A 96 51.83 6.51 -7.39
CA LEU A 96 53.11 5.95 -6.94
C LEU A 96 53.43 4.60 -7.60
N LEU A 97 52.39 3.82 -7.95
CA LEU A 97 52.52 2.56 -8.69
C LEU A 97 52.34 2.70 -10.21
N GLY A 98 52.23 3.92 -10.77
CA GLY A 98 51.99 4.14 -12.21
C GLY A 98 50.59 3.76 -12.71
N LEU A 99 49.66 3.44 -11.80
CA LEU A 99 48.30 2.97 -12.07
C LEU A 99 47.25 4.09 -12.04
N SER A 100 47.64 5.37 -12.12
CA SER A 100 46.71 6.53 -12.10
C SER A 100 45.58 6.43 -13.13
N HIS A 101 45.82 5.77 -14.26
CA HIS A 101 44.87 5.59 -15.35
C HIS A 101 43.84 4.48 -15.09
N LEU A 102 44.11 3.56 -14.15
CA LEU A 102 43.21 2.47 -13.76
C LEU A 102 42.48 2.74 -12.45
N ARG A 103 43.13 3.37 -11.45
CA ARG A 103 42.57 3.59 -10.11
C ARG A 103 41.91 2.30 -9.57
N PHE A 104 40.69 2.39 -9.04
CA PHE A 104 39.88 1.29 -8.52
C PHE A 104 39.60 0.15 -9.52
N LEU A 105 39.82 0.35 -10.83
CA LEU A 105 39.69 -0.70 -11.85
C LEU A 105 40.93 -1.60 -11.96
N ALA A 106 42.08 -1.21 -11.36
CA ALA A 106 43.29 -2.01 -11.43
C ALA A 106 43.08 -3.40 -10.79
N THR A 107 43.45 -4.47 -11.49
CA THR A 107 43.40 -5.82 -10.92
C THR A 107 44.51 -6.03 -9.88
N GLU A 108 44.32 -7.00 -8.99
CA GLU A 108 45.35 -7.33 -8.00
C GLU A 108 46.68 -7.76 -8.68
N GLU A 109 46.59 -8.44 -9.83
CA GLU A 109 47.76 -8.82 -10.64
C GLU A 109 48.47 -7.61 -11.25
N GLN A 110 47.72 -6.61 -11.73
CA GLN A 110 48.29 -5.34 -12.22
C GLN A 110 49.00 -4.60 -11.09
N ILE A 111 48.44 -4.57 -9.87
CA ILE A 111 49.07 -3.98 -8.68
C ILE A 111 50.35 -4.72 -8.28
N ARG A 112 50.34 -6.06 -8.27
CA ARG A 112 51.55 -6.87 -8.00
C ARG A 112 52.60 -6.75 -9.11
N LYS A 113 52.20 -6.54 -10.37
CA LYS A 113 53.12 -6.32 -11.50
C LYS A 113 53.76 -4.93 -11.38
N SER A 114 52.95 -3.88 -11.29
CA SER A 114 53.45 -2.52 -11.26
C SER A 114 54.30 -2.24 -10.02
N TYR A 115 53.94 -2.77 -8.84
CA TYR A 115 54.80 -2.67 -7.65
C TYR A 115 56.17 -3.32 -7.84
N ARG A 116 56.27 -4.48 -8.51
CA ARG A 116 57.58 -5.10 -8.80
C ARG A 116 58.40 -4.20 -9.74
N GLU A 117 57.79 -3.62 -10.75
CA GLU A 117 58.44 -2.71 -11.70
C GLU A 117 58.87 -1.40 -11.05
N THR A 118 58.01 -0.75 -10.25
CA THR A 118 58.32 0.51 -9.55
C THR A 118 59.30 0.29 -8.40
N ALA A 119 59.17 -0.78 -7.62
CA ALA A 119 60.13 -1.10 -6.56
C ALA A 119 61.53 -1.39 -7.14
N LEU A 120 61.64 -2.11 -8.26
CA LEU A 120 62.93 -2.31 -8.95
C LEU A 120 63.50 -0.99 -9.49
N LYS A 121 62.66 -0.11 -10.03
CA LYS A 121 63.09 1.19 -10.55
C LYS A 121 63.55 2.14 -9.43
N HIS A 122 62.80 2.21 -8.33
CA HIS A 122 62.99 3.18 -7.25
C HIS A 122 63.75 2.63 -6.03
N HIS A 123 64.29 1.41 -6.11
CA HIS A 123 65.13 0.83 -5.05
C HIS A 123 66.35 1.74 -4.75
N PRO A 124 66.71 2.00 -3.48
CA PRO A 124 67.84 2.86 -3.12
C PRO A 124 69.14 2.51 -3.87
N ASP A 125 69.51 1.23 -3.92
CA ASP A 125 70.72 0.76 -4.64
C ASP A 125 70.72 1.08 -6.14
N LYS A 126 69.53 1.13 -6.77
CA LYS A 126 69.37 1.47 -8.20
C LYS A 126 69.40 2.97 -8.46
N GLN A 127 69.18 3.78 -7.43
CA GLN A 127 69.22 5.24 -7.46
C GLN A 127 70.58 5.82 -7.02
N ALA A 128 71.56 4.98 -6.68
CA ALA A 128 72.90 5.38 -6.24
C ALA A 128 73.62 6.33 -7.23
N ALA A 129 73.34 6.23 -8.53
CA ALA A 129 73.88 7.15 -9.54
C ALA A 129 73.42 8.61 -9.34
N LEU A 130 72.21 8.83 -8.82
CA LEU A 130 71.73 10.19 -8.50
C LEU A 130 72.45 10.76 -7.27
N LEU A 131 72.83 9.92 -6.30
CA LEU A 131 73.61 10.35 -5.13
C LEU A 131 75.04 10.76 -5.50
N LEU A 132 75.60 10.18 -6.57
CA LEU A 132 76.93 10.53 -7.08
C LEU A 132 76.95 11.80 -7.93
N ALA A 133 75.79 12.28 -8.39
CA ALA A 133 75.67 13.51 -9.17
C ALA A 133 75.70 14.79 -8.30
N GLU A 134 75.41 14.67 -7.01
CA GLU A 134 75.29 15.82 -6.10
C GLU A 134 76.66 16.20 -5.50
N GLU A 135 77.08 17.47 -5.64
CA GLU A 135 78.45 17.89 -5.28
C GLU A 135 78.70 18.06 -3.77
N THR A 136 77.66 18.40 -2.99
CA THR A 136 77.81 18.71 -1.55
C THR A 136 77.28 17.56 -0.67
N GLU A 137 77.99 17.23 0.41
CA GLU A 137 77.57 16.18 1.35
C GLU A 137 76.17 16.43 1.94
N ALA A 138 75.79 17.69 2.16
CA ALA A 138 74.45 18.05 2.61
C ALA A 138 73.38 17.73 1.55
N ALA A 139 73.65 18.00 0.27
CA ALA A 139 72.72 17.67 -0.81
C ALA A 139 72.66 16.15 -1.09
N LYS A 140 73.79 15.44 -1.00
CA LYS A 140 73.82 13.96 -1.06
C LYS A 140 72.95 13.33 0.02
N GLN A 141 73.06 13.81 1.26
CA GLN A 141 72.23 13.32 2.37
C GLN A 141 70.75 13.64 2.13
N ALA A 142 70.40 14.86 1.72
CA ALA A 142 69.03 15.23 1.38
C ALA A 142 68.44 14.39 0.24
N LYS A 143 69.23 14.09 -0.80
CA LYS A 143 68.84 13.20 -1.91
C LYS A 143 68.66 11.75 -1.47
N LYS A 144 69.49 11.26 -0.55
CA LYS A 144 69.34 9.94 0.05
C LYS A 144 68.04 9.84 0.83
N ASP A 145 67.74 10.84 1.66
CA ASP A 145 66.49 10.90 2.41
C ASP A 145 65.27 11.00 1.48
N GLU A 146 65.36 11.75 0.37
CA GLU A 146 64.33 11.80 -0.69
C GLU A 146 64.07 10.42 -1.33
N ILE A 147 65.13 9.70 -1.70
CA ILE A 147 65.05 8.35 -2.30
C ILE A 147 64.45 7.35 -1.31
N GLU A 148 64.94 7.32 -0.07
CA GLU A 148 64.43 6.41 0.97
C GLU A 148 62.95 6.69 1.30
N ASN A 149 62.55 7.96 1.37
CA ASN A 149 61.17 8.32 1.64
C ASN A 149 60.24 7.99 0.47
N ASN A 150 60.67 8.22 -0.78
CA ASN A 150 59.91 7.80 -1.96
C ASN A 150 59.72 6.26 -2.01
N PHE A 151 60.77 5.49 -1.71
CA PHE A 151 60.66 4.03 -1.65
C PHE A 151 59.70 3.55 -0.54
N LYS A 152 59.75 4.17 0.66
CA LYS A 152 58.78 3.91 1.74
C LYS A 152 57.35 4.18 1.27
N SER A 153 57.09 5.32 0.62
CA SER A 153 55.75 5.65 0.10
C SER A 153 55.28 4.67 -0.99
N ILE A 154 56.17 4.11 -1.81
CA ILE A 154 55.85 3.03 -2.77
C ILE A 154 55.49 1.73 -2.05
N GLN A 155 56.19 1.38 -0.96
CA GLN A 155 55.86 0.22 -0.12
C GLN A 155 54.48 0.39 0.56
N GLU A 156 54.24 1.54 1.19
CA GLU A 156 52.94 1.89 1.80
C GLU A 156 51.79 1.85 0.77
N ALA A 157 52.02 2.41 -0.42
CA ALA A 157 51.04 2.37 -1.51
C ALA A 157 50.67 0.93 -1.91
N TYR A 158 51.66 0.04 -2.02
CA TYR A 158 51.41 -1.37 -2.29
C TYR A 158 50.67 -2.06 -1.13
N GLU A 159 51.08 -1.85 0.12
CA GLU A 159 50.43 -2.44 1.29
C GLU A 159 48.96 -2.01 1.47
N VAL A 160 48.61 -0.80 1.06
CA VAL A 160 47.22 -0.29 1.06
C VAL A 160 46.43 -0.85 -0.12
N LEU A 161 47.02 -0.91 -1.32
CA LEU A 161 46.31 -1.31 -2.54
C LEU A 161 46.21 -2.83 -2.74
N ILE A 162 47.09 -3.63 -2.14
CA ILE A 162 47.04 -5.09 -2.25
C ILE A 162 45.99 -5.72 -1.31
N ASP A 163 45.77 -5.12 -0.13
CA ASP A 163 44.78 -5.58 0.85
C ASP A 163 43.38 -5.13 0.41
N PRO A 164 42.42 -6.05 0.13
CA PRO A 164 41.11 -5.67 -0.38
C PRO A 164 40.27 -4.82 0.58
N VAL A 165 40.55 -4.84 1.88
CA VAL A 165 39.85 -4.03 2.89
C VAL A 165 40.47 -2.63 2.95
N LYS A 166 41.80 -2.54 3.08
CA LYS A 166 42.50 -1.24 3.07
C LYS A 166 42.26 -0.51 1.74
N ARG A 167 42.30 -1.21 0.61
CA ARG A 167 42.01 -0.66 -0.71
C ARG A 167 40.60 -0.07 -0.78
N ARG A 168 39.58 -0.74 -0.26
CA ARG A 168 38.20 -0.20 -0.23
C ARG A 168 38.09 1.05 0.64
N ILE A 169 38.76 1.07 1.79
CA ILE A 169 38.80 2.24 2.67
C ILE A 169 39.46 3.42 1.93
N TYR A 170 40.59 3.18 1.28
CA TYR A 170 41.31 4.16 0.49
C TYR A 170 40.48 4.66 -0.71
N ASP A 171 39.97 3.75 -1.55
CA ASP A 171 39.11 4.06 -2.69
C ASP A 171 37.86 4.85 -2.27
N SER A 172 37.34 4.65 -1.06
CA SER A 172 36.20 5.41 -0.52
C SER A 172 36.52 6.87 -0.18
N THR A 173 37.80 7.24 -0.10
CA THR A 173 38.28 8.63 0.08
C THR A 173 38.54 9.38 -1.24
N ASP A 174 38.46 8.70 -2.39
CA ASP A 174 38.52 9.37 -3.70
C ASP A 174 37.48 10.49 -3.80
N GLU A 175 37.84 11.58 -4.49
CA GLU A 175 36.89 12.63 -4.85
C GLU A 175 35.75 12.01 -5.70
N PHE A 176 34.53 12.11 -5.17
CA PHE A 176 33.34 11.53 -5.77
C PHE A 176 32.26 12.60 -5.83
N ASP A 177 31.69 12.81 -7.02
CA ASP A 177 30.46 13.56 -7.18
C ASP A 177 29.34 12.80 -6.45
N ASP A 178 28.81 13.40 -5.38
CA ASP A 178 27.70 12.86 -4.60
C ASP A 178 26.32 13.37 -5.04
N GLU A 179 26.25 14.29 -6.01
CA GLU A 179 24.99 14.89 -6.49
C GLU A 179 24.10 13.84 -7.14
N ILE A 180 22.80 13.89 -6.83
CA ILE A 180 21.78 13.00 -7.36
C ILE A 180 20.74 13.82 -8.13
N PRO A 181 20.33 13.40 -9.35
CA PRO A 181 19.26 14.08 -10.06
C PRO A 181 17.96 14.13 -9.26
N THR A 182 17.37 15.31 -9.21
CA THR A 182 16.09 15.58 -8.55
C THR A 182 14.93 15.62 -9.54
N ASP A 183 15.17 16.11 -10.76
CA ASP A 183 14.18 16.24 -11.84
C ASP A 183 14.80 16.07 -13.23
N CYS A 184 13.97 15.79 -14.24
CA CYS A 184 14.34 15.75 -15.66
C CYS A 184 13.09 15.84 -16.56
N ALA A 185 13.28 16.24 -17.82
CA ALA A 185 12.26 15.99 -18.86
C ALA A 185 12.15 14.48 -19.13
N PRO A 186 10.98 13.96 -19.57
CA PRO A 186 10.82 12.53 -19.88
C PRO A 186 11.82 12.02 -20.93
N GLU A 187 12.12 12.83 -21.94
CA GLU A 187 13.04 12.54 -23.04
C GLU A 187 14.51 12.43 -22.59
N ASP A 188 14.87 13.09 -21.48
CA ASP A 188 16.23 13.11 -20.93
C ASP A 188 16.40 12.13 -19.75
N PHE A 189 15.35 11.40 -19.37
CA PHE A 189 15.36 10.48 -18.22
C PHE A 189 16.59 9.54 -18.22
N PHE A 190 16.85 8.86 -19.34
CA PHE A 190 17.96 7.94 -19.48
C PHE A 190 19.33 8.65 -19.47
N LYS A 191 19.41 9.85 -20.07
CA LYS A 191 20.64 10.66 -20.12
C LYS A 191 21.02 11.22 -18.74
N VAL A 192 20.03 11.53 -17.91
CA VAL A 192 20.21 12.11 -16.58
C VAL A 192 20.40 11.03 -15.51
N PHE A 193 19.51 10.05 -15.42
CA PHE A 193 19.56 9.02 -14.38
C PHE A 193 20.54 7.88 -14.70
N GLY A 194 20.75 7.54 -15.97
CA GLY A 194 21.67 6.46 -16.37
C GLY A 194 23.10 6.66 -15.85
N PRO A 195 23.77 7.79 -16.14
CA PRO A 195 25.09 8.09 -15.60
C PRO A 195 25.13 8.17 -14.07
N ALA A 196 24.07 8.67 -13.43
CA ALA A 196 23.98 8.72 -11.97
C ALA A 196 23.94 7.30 -11.35
N PHE A 197 23.17 6.37 -11.92
CA PHE A 197 23.17 4.97 -11.49
C PHE A 197 24.51 4.28 -11.76
N MET A 198 25.14 4.51 -12.91
CA MET A 198 26.47 3.97 -13.22
C MET A 198 27.52 4.47 -12.21
N ARG A 199 27.56 5.79 -11.95
CA ARG A 199 28.46 6.43 -10.97
C ARG A 199 28.30 5.83 -9.56
N ASN A 200 27.06 5.67 -9.08
CA ASN A 200 26.81 5.10 -7.76
C ASN A 200 26.99 3.56 -7.73
N GLY A 201 26.89 2.89 -8.88
CA GLY A 201 27.07 1.43 -9.03
C GLY A 201 28.47 0.94 -8.68
N ARG A 202 29.51 1.79 -8.81
CA ARG A 202 30.89 1.53 -8.35
C ARG A 202 30.91 0.98 -6.92
N TRP A 203 30.07 1.52 -6.04
CA TRP A 203 30.03 1.19 -4.62
C TRP A 203 29.18 -0.03 -4.27
N SER A 204 28.60 -0.72 -5.26
CA SER A 204 27.73 -1.87 -5.00
C SER A 204 28.49 -3.11 -4.53
N VAL A 205 28.02 -3.71 -3.44
CA VAL A 205 28.42 -5.05 -2.99
C VAL A 205 27.86 -6.14 -3.94
N GLY A 206 26.67 -5.91 -4.51
CA GLY A 206 26.05 -6.83 -5.46
C GLY A 206 26.55 -6.57 -6.87
N GLN A 207 27.08 -7.60 -7.53
CA GLN A 207 27.58 -7.56 -8.90
C GLN A 207 26.97 -8.72 -9.71
N PRO A 208 26.69 -8.54 -11.02
CA PRO A 208 26.79 -7.29 -11.77
C PRO A 208 25.71 -6.27 -11.35
N VAL A 209 26.01 -4.98 -11.47
CA VAL A 209 25.01 -3.91 -11.32
C VAL A 209 24.12 -3.86 -12.57
N PRO A 210 22.79 -3.94 -12.47
CA PRO A 210 21.90 -3.83 -13.61
C PRO A 210 21.89 -2.41 -14.18
N LEU A 211 21.90 -2.33 -15.52
CA LEU A 211 21.78 -1.07 -16.26
C LEU A 211 20.31 -0.58 -16.24
N LEU A 212 20.11 0.74 -16.37
CA LEU A 212 18.78 1.36 -16.40
C LEU A 212 17.94 0.94 -17.64
N GLY A 213 18.61 0.48 -18.70
CA GLY A 213 18.00 0.13 -19.98
C GLY A 213 17.58 1.35 -20.80
N GLU A 214 16.63 1.14 -21.70
CA GLU A 214 16.06 2.11 -22.64
C GLU A 214 14.52 2.13 -22.52
N ASP A 215 13.80 2.97 -23.28
CA ASP A 215 12.33 3.04 -23.20
C ASP A 215 11.64 1.71 -23.59
N ASN A 216 12.27 0.94 -24.48
CA ASN A 216 11.77 -0.35 -24.96
C ASN A 216 12.12 -1.54 -24.03
N THR A 217 12.85 -1.33 -22.94
CA THR A 217 13.22 -2.42 -22.02
C THR A 217 11.98 -3.08 -21.40
N PRO A 218 11.89 -4.42 -21.38
CA PRO A 218 10.74 -5.14 -20.80
C PRO A 218 10.49 -4.77 -19.34
N ILE A 219 9.22 -4.59 -18.97
CA ILE A 219 8.84 -4.14 -17.62
C ILE A 219 9.33 -5.07 -16.50
N SER A 220 9.56 -6.35 -16.78
CA SER A 220 10.18 -7.32 -15.86
C SER A 220 11.65 -7.03 -15.56
N GLU A 221 12.40 -6.52 -16.54
CA GLU A 221 13.79 -6.09 -16.35
C GLU A 221 13.84 -4.74 -15.62
N VAL A 222 12.90 -3.84 -15.91
CA VAL A 222 12.73 -2.58 -15.18
C VAL A 222 12.40 -2.82 -13.71
N ASP A 223 11.47 -3.75 -13.41
CA ASP A 223 11.16 -4.15 -12.03
C ASP A 223 12.39 -4.78 -11.36
N SER A 224 13.13 -5.66 -12.05
CA SER A 224 14.36 -6.28 -11.52
C SER A 224 15.48 -5.27 -11.25
N PHE A 225 15.66 -4.27 -12.13
CA PHE A 225 16.56 -3.14 -11.94
C PHE A 225 16.18 -2.36 -10.67
N TYR A 226 14.90 -2.02 -10.53
CA TYR A 226 14.45 -1.29 -9.36
C TYR A 226 14.62 -2.14 -8.09
N ASP A 227 14.22 -3.41 -8.06
CA ASP A 227 14.35 -4.28 -6.89
C ASP A 227 15.81 -4.40 -6.40
N PHE A 228 16.78 -4.48 -7.31
CA PHE A 228 18.21 -4.40 -6.99
C PHE A 228 18.55 -3.09 -6.29
N TRP A 229 18.11 -1.95 -6.84
CA TRP A 229 18.43 -0.62 -6.32
C TRP A 229 17.65 -0.24 -5.04
N TYR A 230 16.43 -0.74 -4.86
CA TYR A 230 15.68 -0.69 -3.59
C TYR A 230 16.37 -1.55 -2.51
N SER A 231 17.09 -2.60 -2.92
CA SER A 231 17.87 -3.52 -2.06
C SER A 231 19.37 -3.21 -2.03
N PHE A 232 19.78 -2.04 -2.53
CA PHE A 232 21.19 -1.68 -2.72
C PHE A 232 22.01 -1.79 -1.44
N LYS A 233 23.23 -2.31 -1.53
CA LYS A 233 24.20 -2.42 -0.43
C LYS A 233 25.50 -1.78 -0.86
N THR A 234 25.91 -0.74 -0.14
CA THR A 234 27.18 -0.05 -0.41
C THR A 234 28.33 -0.68 0.37
N TRP A 235 29.50 -0.81 -0.26
CA TRP A 235 30.78 -1.05 0.42
C TRP A 235 31.54 0.24 0.71
N ARG A 236 31.10 1.39 0.18
CA ARG A 236 31.72 2.69 0.44
C ARG A 236 31.67 2.98 1.93
N GLU A 237 32.84 3.19 2.52
CA GLU A 237 32.94 3.67 3.89
C GLU A 237 33.09 5.20 3.90
N SER A 238 33.01 5.82 5.08
CA SER A 238 33.30 7.25 5.24
C SER A 238 34.39 7.40 6.28
N PRO A 239 35.68 7.25 5.91
CA PRO A 239 36.78 7.26 6.89
C PRO A 239 36.86 8.59 7.65
N HIS A 240 36.55 9.71 6.97
CA HIS A 240 36.45 11.04 7.58
C HIS A 240 35.23 11.25 8.49
N ALA A 241 34.41 10.22 8.75
CA ALA A 241 33.34 10.30 9.75
C ALA A 241 33.86 10.11 11.19
N ASP A 242 35.08 9.61 11.39
CA ASP A 242 35.68 9.46 12.70
C ASP A 242 36.24 10.81 13.19
N GLU A 243 35.40 11.57 13.92
CA GLU A 243 35.76 12.89 14.48
C GLU A 243 36.76 12.81 15.67
N PHE A 244 36.85 11.66 16.34
CA PHE A 244 37.70 11.50 17.54
C PHE A 244 38.95 10.67 17.22
N ASP A 245 40.11 11.29 17.39
CA ASP A 245 41.40 10.61 17.34
C ASP A 245 41.63 9.76 18.60
N LEU A 246 41.93 8.46 18.39
CA LEU A 246 42.13 7.49 19.48
C LEU A 246 43.50 7.58 20.14
N GLU A 247 44.45 8.33 19.55
CA GLU A 247 45.77 8.58 20.13
C GLU A 247 45.72 9.73 21.15
N GLN A 248 44.76 10.65 21.01
CA GLN A 248 44.49 11.75 21.95
C GLN A 248 43.75 11.31 23.23
N ALA A 249 43.51 10.01 23.41
CA ALA A 249 42.74 9.48 24.52
C ALA A 249 43.52 9.46 25.85
N GLU A 250 43.28 10.45 26.70
CA GLU A 250 43.88 10.60 28.04
C GLU A 250 43.73 9.38 28.98
N SER A 251 42.78 8.48 28.71
CA SER A 251 42.60 7.25 29.49
C SER A 251 41.95 6.14 28.67
N ARG A 252 42.06 4.89 29.15
CA ARG A 252 41.43 3.72 28.52
C ARG A 252 39.90 3.88 28.35
N ASP A 253 39.25 4.51 29.33
CA ASP A 253 37.80 4.68 29.30
C ASP A 253 37.40 5.88 28.41
N HIS A 254 38.26 6.90 28.30
CA HIS A 254 38.16 7.96 27.29
C HIS A 254 38.29 7.36 25.87
N LYS A 255 39.29 6.50 25.63
CA LYS A 255 39.46 5.79 24.34
C LYS A 255 38.22 4.98 23.96
N ARG A 256 37.68 4.18 24.89
CA ARG A 256 36.44 3.43 24.68
C ARG A 256 35.22 4.32 24.45
N TRP A 257 35.19 5.52 24.99
CA TRP A 257 34.15 6.50 24.69
C TRP A 257 34.30 7.08 23.28
N MET A 258 35.52 7.46 22.87
CA MET A 258 35.84 7.94 21.52
C MET A 258 35.50 6.89 20.45
N GLU A 259 35.96 5.64 20.63
CA GLU A 259 35.62 4.49 19.78
C GLU A 259 34.09 4.36 19.58
N ARG A 260 33.30 4.52 20.66
CA ARG A 260 31.84 4.47 20.61
C ARG A 260 31.21 5.68 19.91
N GLN A 261 31.84 6.85 19.91
CA GLN A 261 31.33 7.99 19.13
C GLN A 261 31.65 7.81 17.64
N ASN A 262 32.89 7.43 17.30
CA ASN A 262 33.31 7.10 15.94
C ASN A 262 32.42 6.04 15.29
N VAL A 263 32.09 4.95 16.01
CA VAL A 263 31.13 3.95 15.54
C VAL A 263 29.74 4.56 15.24
N LYS A 264 29.23 5.46 16.09
CA LYS A 264 27.94 6.15 15.82
C LYS A 264 28.03 7.10 14.63
N LEU A 265 29.14 7.79 14.45
CA LEU A 265 29.35 8.72 13.34
C LEU A 265 29.44 7.96 12.01
N ARG A 266 30.21 6.86 11.95
CA ARG A 266 30.21 5.94 10.80
C ARG A 266 28.85 5.32 10.53
N GLU A 267 28.10 4.92 11.56
CA GLU A 267 26.71 4.48 11.37
C GLU A 267 25.79 5.57 10.83
N LYS A 268 25.98 6.82 11.26
CA LYS A 268 25.21 7.98 10.80
C LYS A 268 25.54 8.28 9.33
N ALA A 269 26.82 8.38 8.97
CA ALA A 269 27.26 8.58 7.59
C ALA A 269 26.74 7.47 6.66
N ARG A 270 26.80 6.20 7.10
CA ARG A 270 26.22 5.06 6.36
C ARG A 270 24.70 5.20 6.16
N LYS A 271 23.96 5.68 7.17
CA LYS A 271 22.50 5.94 7.05
C LYS A 271 22.21 7.11 6.11
N GLU A 272 23.04 8.14 6.11
CA GLU A 272 22.93 9.29 5.20
C GLU A 272 23.24 8.88 3.75
N GLU A 273 24.25 8.05 3.51
CA GLU A 273 24.56 7.48 2.18
C GLU A 273 23.42 6.59 1.67
N TYR A 274 22.89 5.69 2.52
CA TYR A 274 21.70 4.91 2.14
C TYR A 274 20.51 5.81 1.84
N ALA A 275 20.27 6.88 2.59
CA ALA A 275 19.20 7.83 2.30
C ALA A 275 19.40 8.58 0.97
N ARG A 276 20.65 8.93 0.63
CA ARG A 276 21.03 9.58 -0.64
C ARG A 276 20.77 8.67 -1.84
N VAL A 277 21.28 7.43 -1.82
CA VAL A 277 21.01 6.46 -2.90
C VAL A 277 19.52 6.12 -2.97
N ARG A 278 18.83 5.98 -1.83
CA ARG A 278 17.39 5.73 -1.79
C ARG A 278 16.58 6.88 -2.41
N ALA A 279 17.01 8.13 -2.22
CA ALA A 279 16.41 9.29 -2.86
C ALA A 279 16.64 9.33 -4.38
N LEU A 280 17.83 8.94 -4.87
CA LEU A 280 18.09 8.75 -6.31
C LEU A 280 17.09 7.77 -6.93
N VAL A 281 16.91 6.61 -6.30
CA VAL A 281 15.96 5.56 -6.75
C VAL A 281 14.52 6.07 -6.76
N ASP A 282 14.07 6.74 -5.69
CA ASP A 282 12.72 7.28 -5.61
C ASP A 282 12.47 8.47 -6.55
N ASN A 283 13.50 9.24 -6.91
CA ASN A 283 13.39 10.31 -7.89
C ASN A 283 13.27 9.74 -9.31
N ALA A 284 14.04 8.69 -9.62
CA ALA A 284 13.97 7.97 -10.88
C ALA A 284 12.62 7.26 -11.05
N TYR A 285 12.17 6.46 -10.07
CA TYR A 285 10.94 5.67 -10.14
C TYR A 285 9.65 6.50 -10.29
N LYS A 286 9.71 7.80 -9.93
CA LYS A 286 8.61 8.76 -10.17
C LYS A 286 8.60 9.33 -11.59
N ARG A 287 9.72 9.28 -12.31
CA ARG A 287 9.95 9.95 -13.60
C ARG A 287 10.21 9.02 -14.77
N ASP A 288 10.49 7.75 -14.50
CA ASP A 288 10.66 6.71 -15.52
C ASP A 288 9.39 6.62 -16.40
N PRO A 289 9.48 6.93 -17.71
CA PRO A 289 8.33 6.91 -18.62
C PRO A 289 7.63 5.55 -18.68
N ARG A 290 8.36 4.44 -18.52
CA ARG A 290 7.86 3.06 -18.54
C ARG A 290 7.00 2.79 -17.32
N ILE A 291 7.45 3.26 -16.15
CA ILE A 291 6.70 3.17 -14.90
C ILE A 291 5.46 4.08 -14.89
N ILE A 292 5.55 5.27 -15.49
CA ILE A 292 4.41 6.20 -15.63
C ILE A 292 3.32 5.55 -16.51
N ARG A 293 3.68 5.11 -17.72
CA ARG A 293 2.80 4.39 -18.66
C ARG A 293 2.06 3.22 -17.99
N ARG A 294 2.77 2.35 -17.28
CA ARG A 294 2.18 1.23 -16.50
C ARG A 294 1.16 1.70 -15.45
N LYS A 295 1.45 2.79 -14.72
CA LYS A 295 0.54 3.34 -13.69
C LYS A 295 -0.70 3.97 -14.31
N GLU A 296 -0.58 4.58 -15.48
CA GLU A 296 -1.70 5.14 -16.24
C GLU A 296 -2.60 4.04 -16.82
N GLU A 297 -2.02 2.99 -17.39
CA GLU A 297 -2.73 1.79 -17.85
C GLU A 297 -3.50 1.11 -16.71
N GLU A 298 -2.86 0.87 -15.56
CA GLU A 298 -3.51 0.27 -14.39
C GLU A 298 -4.65 1.14 -13.85
N LYS A 299 -4.49 2.48 -13.89
CA LYS A 299 -5.53 3.45 -13.50
C LYS A 299 -6.69 3.42 -14.49
N ALA A 300 -6.41 3.39 -15.79
CA ALA A 300 -7.42 3.31 -16.85
C ALA A 300 -8.18 1.98 -16.80
N GLU A 301 -7.52 0.85 -16.56
CA GLU A 301 -8.17 -0.45 -16.36
C GLU A 301 -9.10 -0.42 -15.13
N LYS A 302 -8.64 0.13 -14.00
CA LYS A 302 -9.45 0.31 -12.79
C LYS A 302 -10.65 1.24 -13.02
N GLN A 303 -10.54 2.25 -13.90
CA GLN A 303 -11.66 3.11 -14.30
C GLN A 303 -12.66 2.34 -15.18
N ARG A 304 -12.19 1.71 -16.28
CA ARG A 304 -13.01 0.87 -17.16
C ARG A 304 -13.75 -0.23 -16.39
N LYS A 305 -13.12 -0.86 -15.40
CA LYS A 305 -13.74 -1.88 -14.54
C LYS A 305 -14.82 -1.32 -13.61
N LYS A 306 -14.67 -0.08 -13.13
CA LYS A 306 -15.71 0.62 -12.35
C LYS A 306 -16.89 1.03 -13.24
N GLU A 307 -16.61 1.57 -14.42
CA GLU A 307 -17.62 1.97 -15.42
C GLU A 307 -18.41 0.76 -15.92
N ALA A 308 -17.74 -0.34 -16.27
CA ALA A 308 -18.39 -1.59 -16.65
C ALA A 308 -19.27 -2.16 -15.52
N LYS A 309 -18.81 -2.11 -14.26
CA LYS A 309 -19.62 -2.54 -13.10
C LYS A 309 -20.81 -1.62 -12.85
N PHE A 310 -20.66 -0.31 -13.05
CA PHE A 310 -21.75 0.65 -12.94
C PHE A 310 -22.80 0.43 -14.04
N LEU A 311 -22.36 0.26 -15.29
CA LEU A 311 -23.24 0.00 -16.43
C LEU A 311 -23.97 -1.34 -16.28
N ALA A 312 -23.28 -2.42 -15.89
CA ALA A 312 -23.90 -3.71 -15.62
C ALA A 312 -24.92 -3.64 -14.48
N ARG A 313 -24.63 -2.90 -13.40
CA ARG A 313 -25.62 -2.66 -12.33
C ARG A 313 -26.83 -1.89 -12.84
N LYS A 314 -26.63 -0.85 -13.65
CA LYS A 314 -27.73 -0.07 -14.25
C LYS A 314 -28.61 -0.95 -15.15
N GLN A 315 -28.00 -1.79 -15.98
CA GLN A 315 -28.72 -2.75 -16.83
C GLN A 315 -29.52 -3.76 -16.00
N GLN A 316 -28.95 -4.30 -14.92
CA GLN A 316 -29.66 -5.20 -14.00
C GLN A 316 -30.82 -4.51 -13.28
N GLU A 317 -30.66 -3.24 -12.90
CA GLU A 317 -31.71 -2.43 -12.25
C GLU A 317 -32.85 -2.08 -13.22
N GLU A 318 -32.53 -1.76 -14.48
CA GLU A 318 -33.47 -1.50 -15.57
C GLU A 318 -34.23 -2.79 -15.97
N GLU A 319 -33.54 -3.93 -16.08
CA GLU A 319 -34.15 -5.23 -16.34
C GLU A 319 -35.06 -5.68 -15.18
N ALA A 320 -34.60 -5.55 -13.93
CA ALA A 320 -35.40 -5.86 -12.75
C ALA A 320 -36.63 -4.96 -12.63
N ALA A 321 -36.52 -3.67 -12.95
CA ALA A 321 -37.66 -2.75 -13.00
C ALA A 321 -38.68 -3.17 -14.06
N ARG A 322 -38.22 -3.57 -15.26
CA ARG A 322 -39.10 -4.05 -16.33
C ARG A 322 -39.81 -5.36 -15.97
N VAL A 323 -39.11 -6.30 -15.32
CA VAL A 323 -39.70 -7.56 -14.82
C VAL A 323 -40.71 -7.29 -13.71
N ALA A 324 -40.42 -6.37 -12.77
CA ALA A 324 -41.34 -6.00 -11.70
C ALA A 324 -42.59 -5.27 -12.22
N GLU A 325 -42.46 -4.45 -13.26
CA GLU A 325 -43.60 -3.83 -13.96
C GLU A 325 -44.49 -4.87 -14.65
N GLU A 326 -43.88 -5.85 -15.33
CA GLU A 326 -44.61 -6.93 -16.00
C GLU A 326 -45.32 -7.86 -15.00
N GLU A 327 -44.68 -8.21 -13.88
CA GLU A 327 -45.30 -8.98 -12.80
C GLU A 327 -46.47 -8.21 -12.17
N ARG A 328 -46.32 -6.92 -11.93
CA ARG A 328 -47.41 -6.05 -11.46
C ARG A 328 -48.58 -6.03 -12.43
N ARG A 329 -48.34 -5.82 -13.73
CA ARG A 329 -49.39 -5.81 -14.75
C ARG A 329 -50.14 -7.14 -14.79
N ARG A 330 -49.41 -8.26 -14.75
CA ARG A 330 -50.00 -9.61 -14.72
C ARG A 330 -50.87 -9.82 -13.48
N LYS A 331 -50.43 -9.36 -12.31
CA LYS A 331 -51.19 -9.45 -11.06
C LYS A 331 -52.43 -8.57 -11.08
N GLU A 332 -52.33 -7.33 -11.58
CA GLU A 332 -53.47 -6.42 -11.73
C GLU A 332 -54.52 -6.98 -12.72
N GLU A 333 -54.11 -7.66 -13.79
CA GLU A 333 -55.00 -8.40 -14.69
C GLU A 333 -55.66 -9.63 -14.03
N GLU A 334 -54.92 -10.37 -13.20
CA GLU A 334 -55.43 -11.55 -12.48
C GLU A 334 -56.42 -11.15 -11.39
N ASP A 335 -56.10 -10.14 -10.58
CA ASP A 335 -56.98 -9.58 -9.55
C ASP A 335 -58.28 -9.04 -10.17
N LYS A 336 -58.20 -8.38 -11.35
CA LYS A 336 -59.39 -7.94 -12.10
C LYS A 336 -60.23 -9.12 -12.56
N ARG A 337 -59.63 -10.16 -13.15
CA ARG A 337 -60.33 -11.38 -13.60
C ARG A 337 -60.97 -12.12 -12.41
N ALA A 338 -60.30 -12.19 -11.27
CA ALA A 338 -60.81 -12.76 -10.03
C ALA A 338 -62.00 -11.95 -9.48
N ALA A 339 -61.95 -10.61 -9.52
CA ALA A 339 -63.05 -9.74 -9.13
C ALA A 339 -64.28 -9.91 -10.04
N GLU A 340 -64.09 -9.99 -11.36
CA GLU A 340 -65.15 -10.26 -12.34
C GLU A 340 -65.80 -11.64 -12.12
N ALA A 341 -64.99 -12.68 -11.86
CA ALA A 341 -65.47 -14.02 -11.54
C ALA A 341 -66.21 -14.09 -10.19
N ALA A 342 -65.72 -13.39 -9.16
CA ALA A 342 -66.41 -13.29 -7.87
C ALA A 342 -67.76 -12.57 -8.00
N LEU A 343 -67.84 -11.54 -8.86
CA LEU A 343 -69.06 -10.80 -9.13
C LEU A 343 -70.07 -11.64 -9.95
N SER A 344 -69.61 -12.46 -10.89
CA SER A 344 -70.48 -13.40 -11.62
C SER A 344 -71.00 -14.52 -10.70
N GLN A 345 -70.16 -15.10 -9.84
CA GLN A 345 -70.60 -16.06 -8.82
C GLN A 345 -71.63 -15.46 -7.85
N LYS A 346 -71.43 -14.21 -7.38
CA LYS A 346 -72.42 -13.52 -6.54
C LYS A 346 -73.77 -13.39 -7.26
N LYS A 347 -73.78 -12.99 -8.53
CA LYS A 347 -74.99 -12.92 -9.36
C LYS A 347 -75.68 -14.29 -9.53
N LEU A 348 -74.92 -15.37 -9.71
CA LEU A 348 -75.46 -16.73 -9.79
C LEU A 348 -76.09 -17.17 -8.45
N LYS A 349 -75.36 -17.04 -7.33
CA LYS A 349 -75.87 -17.36 -5.99
C LYS A 349 -77.09 -16.52 -5.59
N GLU A 350 -77.19 -15.27 -6.08
CA GLU A 350 -78.37 -14.44 -5.86
C GLU A 350 -79.58 -14.92 -6.69
N LYS A 351 -79.38 -15.31 -7.96
CA LYS A 351 -80.42 -15.92 -8.80
C LYS A 351 -80.92 -17.23 -8.20
N GLU A 352 -80.01 -18.10 -7.77
CA GLU A 352 -80.31 -19.38 -7.11
C GLU A 352 -81.12 -19.16 -5.82
N LYS A 353 -80.68 -18.24 -4.93
CA LYS A 353 -81.45 -17.86 -3.74
C LYS A 353 -82.84 -17.30 -4.07
N LYS A 354 -83.01 -16.58 -5.19
CA LYS A 354 -84.33 -16.12 -5.66
C LYS A 354 -85.21 -17.28 -6.14
N LEU A 355 -84.66 -18.29 -6.81
CA LEU A 355 -85.38 -19.50 -7.21
C LEU A 355 -85.78 -20.36 -5.99
N LEU A 356 -84.83 -20.63 -5.09
CA LEU A 356 -85.08 -21.34 -3.83
C LEU A 356 -86.20 -20.68 -2.99
N ARG A 357 -86.24 -19.34 -2.95
CA ARG A 357 -87.32 -18.59 -2.29
C ARG A 357 -88.69 -18.77 -2.97
N LYS A 358 -88.73 -18.95 -4.31
CA LYS A 358 -89.97 -19.25 -5.04
C LYS A 358 -90.48 -20.64 -4.70
N GLU A 359 -89.64 -21.68 -4.80
CA GLU A 359 -90.07 -23.05 -4.49
C GLU A 359 -90.45 -23.22 -3.01
N ARG A 360 -89.72 -22.60 -2.06
CA ARG A 360 -90.14 -22.56 -0.64
C ARG A 360 -91.52 -21.91 -0.45
N THR A 361 -91.85 -20.90 -1.25
CA THR A 361 -93.17 -20.24 -1.19
C THR A 361 -94.25 -21.11 -1.83
N ARG A 362 -93.94 -21.76 -2.97
CA ARG A 362 -94.81 -22.75 -3.64
C ARG A 362 -95.16 -23.91 -2.71
N LEU A 363 -94.17 -24.50 -2.03
CA LEU A 363 -94.39 -25.58 -1.08
C LEU A 363 -95.37 -25.19 0.03
N ARG A 364 -95.19 -24.01 0.65
CA ARG A 364 -96.11 -23.51 1.69
C ARG A 364 -97.55 -23.35 1.21
N VAL A 365 -97.75 -22.90 -0.03
CA VAL A 365 -99.09 -22.80 -0.64
C VAL A 365 -99.70 -24.19 -0.84
N LEU A 366 -98.93 -25.15 -1.35
CA LEU A 366 -99.39 -26.52 -1.59
C LEU A 366 -99.69 -27.30 -0.31
N SER A 367 -98.94 -27.04 0.76
CA SER A 367 -99.13 -27.64 2.09
C SER A 367 -100.23 -26.97 2.92
N GLY A 368 -100.61 -25.72 2.63
CA GLY A 368 -101.61 -24.97 3.40
C GLY A 368 -102.90 -25.77 3.66
N PRO A 369 -103.58 -26.33 2.64
CA PRO A 369 -104.79 -27.14 2.81
C PRO A 369 -104.59 -28.42 3.64
N VAL A 370 -103.37 -28.95 3.71
CA VAL A 370 -103.00 -30.15 4.49
C VAL A 370 -102.87 -29.78 5.97
N VAL A 371 -102.13 -28.70 6.27
CA VAL A 371 -101.86 -28.22 7.62
C VAL A 371 -103.14 -27.65 8.27
N SER A 372 -103.93 -26.83 7.54
CA SER A 372 -105.19 -26.30 8.07
C SER A 372 -106.21 -27.39 8.42
N LYS A 373 -106.16 -28.56 7.75
CA LYS A 373 -106.99 -29.74 8.04
C LYS A 373 -106.35 -30.70 9.06
N LYS A 374 -105.17 -30.38 9.60
CA LYS A 374 -104.37 -31.20 10.54
C LYS A 374 -104.15 -32.65 10.07
N LEU A 375 -104.02 -32.87 8.76
CA LEU A 375 -103.85 -34.22 8.22
C LEU A 375 -102.49 -34.80 8.68
N LEU A 376 -102.53 -36.03 9.22
CA LEU A 376 -101.37 -36.77 9.75
C LEU A 376 -100.56 -36.04 10.84
N ASN A 377 -101.17 -35.08 11.55
CA ASN A 377 -100.55 -34.21 12.56
C ASN A 377 -99.44 -33.27 12.03
N LEU A 378 -99.42 -32.95 10.73
CA LEU A 378 -98.48 -31.99 10.17
C LEU A 378 -98.79 -30.55 10.61
N SER A 379 -97.75 -29.83 11.04
CA SER A 379 -97.78 -28.44 11.48
C SER A 379 -97.03 -27.51 10.52
N GLU A 380 -97.20 -26.19 10.70
CA GLU A 380 -96.43 -25.18 9.96
C GLU A 380 -94.92 -25.25 10.26
N SER A 381 -94.54 -25.70 11.46
CA SER A 381 -93.13 -25.92 11.85
C SER A 381 -92.48 -27.02 11.01
N ASP A 382 -93.25 -28.05 10.68
CA ASP A 382 -92.74 -29.18 9.91
C ASP A 382 -92.54 -28.77 8.44
N VAL A 383 -93.50 -28.05 7.85
CA VAL A 383 -93.35 -27.46 6.52
C VAL A 383 -92.16 -26.48 6.45
N GLN A 384 -91.95 -25.69 7.50
CA GLN A 384 -90.79 -24.79 7.59
C GLN A 384 -89.47 -25.56 7.72
N THR A 385 -89.47 -26.71 8.38
CA THR A 385 -88.32 -27.62 8.47
C THR A 385 -87.96 -28.18 7.10
N ILE A 386 -88.92 -28.74 6.35
CA ILE A 386 -88.73 -29.18 4.94
C ILE A 386 -88.20 -28.03 4.08
N CYS A 387 -88.80 -26.84 4.21
CA CYS A 387 -88.34 -25.66 3.47
C CYS A 387 -86.87 -25.35 3.74
N MET A 388 -86.38 -25.57 4.97
CA MET A 388 -85.01 -25.25 5.36
C MET A 388 -83.99 -26.35 5.05
N SER A 389 -84.38 -27.63 5.11
CA SER A 389 -83.51 -28.79 4.93
C SER A 389 -83.24 -29.17 3.47
N LEU A 390 -84.24 -29.02 2.59
CA LEU A 390 -84.15 -29.44 1.19
C LEU A 390 -83.49 -28.39 0.28
N ASP A 391 -82.75 -28.88 -0.72
CA ASP A 391 -82.17 -28.06 -1.79
C ASP A 391 -83.23 -27.64 -2.85
N MET A 392 -82.80 -26.90 -3.87
CA MET A 392 -83.69 -26.36 -4.91
C MET A 392 -84.36 -27.45 -5.75
N GLU A 393 -83.63 -28.51 -6.10
CA GLU A 393 -84.12 -29.59 -6.95
C GLU A 393 -85.02 -30.55 -6.15
N GLN A 394 -84.61 -30.87 -4.91
CA GLN A 394 -85.43 -31.60 -3.95
C GLN A 394 -86.75 -30.87 -3.64
N LEU A 395 -86.72 -29.56 -3.37
CA LEU A 395 -87.92 -28.74 -3.15
C LEU A 395 -88.83 -28.71 -4.37
N ARG A 396 -88.25 -28.56 -5.57
CA ARG A 396 -89.02 -28.54 -6.82
C ARG A 396 -89.70 -29.89 -7.08
N ASN A 397 -88.95 -30.98 -6.95
CA ASN A 397 -89.47 -32.35 -7.10
C ASN A 397 -90.56 -32.66 -6.06
N LEU A 398 -90.41 -32.17 -4.82
CA LEU A 398 -91.43 -32.28 -3.79
C LEU A 398 -92.69 -31.45 -4.12
N CYS A 399 -92.55 -30.23 -4.64
CA CYS A 399 -93.69 -29.42 -5.10
C CYS A 399 -94.41 -30.08 -6.28
N ASP A 400 -93.67 -30.54 -7.29
CA ASP A 400 -94.20 -31.23 -8.48
C ASP A 400 -94.85 -32.58 -8.10
N GLY A 401 -94.39 -33.23 -7.03
CA GLY A 401 -95.01 -34.43 -6.44
C GLY A 401 -96.25 -34.12 -5.60
N ALA A 402 -96.24 -33.01 -4.85
CA ALA A 402 -97.35 -32.55 -4.03
C ALA A 402 -98.51 -32.03 -4.88
N GLU A 403 -98.27 -31.33 -5.98
CA GLU A 403 -99.31 -30.86 -6.91
C GLU A 403 -100.14 -32.00 -7.49
N ARG A 404 -99.50 -33.14 -7.79
CA ARG A 404 -100.15 -34.33 -8.38
C ARG A 404 -100.92 -35.20 -7.37
N LYS A 405 -100.84 -34.91 -6.06
CA LYS A 405 -101.52 -35.66 -5.00
C LYS A 405 -102.45 -34.75 -4.21
N GLU A 406 -103.55 -35.29 -3.69
CA GLU A 406 -104.51 -34.51 -2.89
C GLU A 406 -104.78 -35.14 -1.50
N GLY A 407 -105.31 -34.33 -0.58
CA GLY A 407 -105.72 -34.78 0.74
C GLY A 407 -104.64 -35.52 1.52
N ILE A 408 -104.95 -36.77 1.89
CA ILE A 408 -104.08 -37.62 2.73
C ILE A 408 -102.81 -38.04 1.98
N GLU A 409 -102.85 -38.24 0.67
CA GLU A 409 -101.67 -38.64 -0.12
C GLU A 409 -100.63 -37.52 -0.20
N ARG A 410 -101.08 -36.26 -0.26
CA ARG A 410 -100.19 -35.09 -0.15
C ARG A 410 -99.63 -34.96 1.27
N ALA A 411 -100.44 -35.24 2.29
CA ALA A 411 -99.98 -35.27 3.67
C ALA A 411 -98.90 -36.34 3.89
N GLN A 412 -99.08 -37.54 3.34
CA GLN A 412 -98.10 -38.61 3.46
C GLN A 412 -96.79 -38.23 2.78
N LEU A 413 -96.82 -37.73 1.54
CA LEU A 413 -95.62 -37.28 0.81
C LEU A 413 -94.84 -36.17 1.55
N LEU A 414 -95.53 -35.22 2.18
CA LEU A 414 -94.88 -34.19 3.01
C LEU A 414 -94.28 -34.79 4.30
N LYS A 415 -94.95 -35.78 4.91
CA LYS A 415 -94.48 -36.48 6.11
C LYS A 415 -93.31 -37.41 5.84
N ASP A 416 -93.28 -38.06 4.68
CA ASP A 416 -92.16 -38.87 4.21
C ASP A 416 -90.92 -37.97 3.98
N ALA A 417 -91.12 -36.74 3.47
CA ALA A 417 -90.05 -35.74 3.34
C ALA A 417 -89.59 -35.10 4.68
N LEU A 418 -90.26 -35.42 5.79
CA LEU A 418 -89.85 -35.08 7.17
C LEU A 418 -89.19 -36.25 7.89
N GLY A 419 -89.69 -37.46 7.66
CA GLY A 419 -89.19 -38.70 8.25
C GLY A 419 -88.06 -39.37 7.47
N GLY A 420 -87.76 -38.88 6.26
CA GLY A 420 -86.56 -39.25 5.52
C GLY A 420 -85.33 -38.71 6.25
N ASP A 421 -84.65 -39.60 6.98
CA ASP A 421 -83.23 -39.42 7.26
C ASP A 421 -82.52 -39.08 5.95
N ASN A 422 -81.69 -38.04 5.98
CA ASN A 422 -80.78 -37.73 4.90
C ASN A 422 -79.62 -38.76 4.93
N ASP A 423 -79.93 -40.05 4.71
CA ASP A 423 -78.95 -41.05 4.27
C ASP A 423 -78.63 -40.80 2.78
N ASN A 424 -78.11 -39.59 2.54
CA ASN A 424 -77.36 -39.28 1.36
C ASN A 424 -75.92 -39.68 1.68
N THR A 425 -75.68 -40.99 1.62
CA THR A 425 -74.36 -41.64 1.64
C THR A 425 -73.59 -41.22 0.39
N ASN A 426 -73.24 -39.93 0.34
CA ASN A 426 -72.32 -39.39 -0.62
C ASN A 426 -70.93 -39.89 -0.22
N ASP A 427 -70.53 -40.99 -0.86
CA ASP A 427 -69.30 -41.72 -0.67
C ASP A 427 -68.08 -40.81 -0.88
N LYS A 428 -67.70 -40.11 0.19
CA LYS A 428 -66.45 -39.38 0.26
C LYS A 428 -65.35 -40.40 0.47
N GLN A 429 -64.72 -40.76 -0.65
CA GLN A 429 -63.36 -41.27 -0.67
C GLN A 429 -62.42 -40.23 -0.04
N ASP A 430 -62.33 -40.24 1.29
CA ASP A 430 -61.21 -39.66 2.02
C ASP A 430 -59.97 -40.53 1.76
N GLU A 431 -59.28 -40.27 0.64
CA GLU A 431 -57.90 -40.73 0.43
C GLU A 431 -56.98 -40.08 1.48
N LYS A 432 -56.95 -40.68 2.67
CA LYS A 432 -55.81 -40.61 3.60
C LYS A 432 -55.00 -41.88 3.48
N ASN A 433 -54.24 -41.99 2.39
CA ASN A 433 -53.17 -42.98 2.35
C ASN A 433 -51.93 -42.43 3.05
N LEU A 434 -51.64 -43.00 4.21
CA LEU A 434 -50.54 -42.65 5.09
C LEU A 434 -49.33 -43.51 4.72
N HIS A 435 -48.34 -42.97 4.00
CA HIS A 435 -47.05 -43.64 3.95
C HIS A 435 -46.31 -43.48 5.29
N GLN A 436 -46.08 -44.64 5.90
CA GLN A 436 -45.55 -44.82 7.25
C GLN A 436 -44.11 -44.32 7.44
N ASN A 437 -43.78 -44.14 8.73
CA ASN A 437 -42.59 -44.61 9.45
C ASN A 437 -41.35 -45.04 8.62
N GLY A 438 -40.12 -44.72 9.04
CA GLY A 438 -39.74 -44.09 10.30
C GLY A 438 -38.25 -44.25 10.57
N SER A 439 -37.76 -43.53 11.58
CA SER A 439 -36.37 -43.62 12.04
C SER A 439 -36.09 -44.97 12.70
N LEU A 440 -35.03 -45.66 12.26
CA LEU A 440 -34.22 -46.54 13.12
C LEU A 440 -32.76 -46.58 12.63
N LYS A 441 -31.84 -46.69 13.60
CA LYS A 441 -30.39 -46.82 13.39
C LYS A 441 -30.04 -48.23 12.87
N PRO A 442 -28.77 -48.44 12.48
CA PRO A 442 -28.01 -49.46 13.21
C PRO A 442 -26.71 -48.92 13.80
N ASP A 443 -26.36 -49.44 14.97
CA ASP A 443 -25.06 -49.27 15.62
C ASP A 443 -24.34 -50.63 15.59
N ARG A 444 -23.00 -50.59 15.42
CA ARG A 444 -22.02 -51.65 15.74
C ARG A 444 -21.88 -52.94 14.88
N ASN A 445 -20.77 -52.92 14.11
CA ASN A 445 -19.54 -53.69 14.40
C ASN A 445 -19.42 -55.17 13.96
N ASP A 446 -18.58 -55.41 12.95
CA ASP A 446 -17.61 -56.53 12.96
C ASP A 446 -16.27 -56.17 12.27
N ASN A 447 -15.22 -56.92 12.57
CA ASN A 447 -13.81 -56.72 12.19
C ASN A 447 -13.37 -57.59 10.99
N GLY A 448 -12.20 -57.25 10.39
CA GLY A 448 -11.41 -58.21 9.58
C GLY A 448 -11.14 -57.74 8.13
N VAL A 449 -10.08 -56.97 7.83
CA VAL A 449 -8.65 -57.39 7.68
C VAL A 449 -8.26 -57.81 6.24
N THR A 450 -7.68 -56.83 5.51
CA THR A 450 -6.59 -56.93 4.49
C THR A 450 -6.87 -57.64 3.14
N MET A 451 -6.20 -57.36 2.00
CA MET A 451 -5.09 -56.45 1.61
C MET A 451 -5.58 -55.46 0.49
N THR A 452 -4.82 -54.63 -0.25
CA THR A 452 -3.37 -54.38 -0.43
C THR A 452 -3.11 -52.91 -0.89
N THR A 453 -1.85 -52.47 -0.90
CA THR A 453 -1.29 -51.23 -1.52
C THR A 453 -0.38 -51.61 -2.74
N PRO A 454 0.33 -50.73 -3.50
CA PRO A 454 0.63 -49.27 -3.34
C PRO A 454 0.48 -48.36 -4.60
N GLY A 455 0.53 -47.03 -4.44
CA GLY A 455 0.46 -46.09 -5.58
C GLY A 455 0.66 -44.56 -5.42
N ASN A 456 1.00 -44.02 -4.23
CA ASN A 456 1.45 -42.64 -3.91
C ASN A 456 0.53 -41.40 -4.19
N PRO A 457 0.69 -40.26 -3.46
CA PRO A 457 -0.36 -39.22 -3.32
C PRO A 457 0.02 -37.77 -3.72
N LEU A 458 -0.95 -36.84 -3.55
CA LEU A 458 -0.95 -35.35 -3.49
C LEU A 458 -1.84 -34.72 -4.58
N SER A 459 -2.73 -33.74 -4.31
CA SER A 459 -3.21 -33.20 -3.03
C SER A 459 -4.61 -32.60 -3.26
N ILE A 460 -5.61 -32.99 -2.46
CA ILE A 460 -6.97 -32.40 -2.49
C ILE A 460 -7.12 -31.48 -1.28
N TYR A 461 -7.25 -30.18 -1.52
CA TYR A 461 -7.67 -29.23 -0.51
C TYR A 461 -9.20 -29.22 -0.41
N GLU A 462 -9.76 -30.00 0.51
CA GLU A 462 -11.14 -29.80 0.96
C GLU A 462 -11.24 -28.54 1.83
N GLU A 463 -11.92 -27.51 1.33
CA GLU A 463 -12.33 -26.38 2.16
C GLU A 463 -13.34 -26.84 3.22
N LYS A 464 -12.85 -27.08 4.45
CA LYS A 464 -13.72 -27.26 5.62
C LYS A 464 -14.55 -26.00 5.83
N LYS A 465 -15.85 -26.08 5.53
CA LYS A 465 -16.81 -24.98 5.76
C LYS A 465 -16.82 -24.62 7.24
N GLU A 466 -16.28 -23.44 7.57
CA GLU A 466 -16.24 -22.92 8.93
C GLU A 466 -17.66 -22.77 9.49
N ARG A 467 -17.87 -23.22 10.73
CA ARG A 467 -19.15 -23.08 11.43
C ARG A 467 -19.44 -21.58 11.66
N PRO A 468 -20.62 -21.04 11.31
CA PRO A 468 -20.95 -19.64 11.58
C PRO A 468 -20.78 -19.28 13.06
N TRP A 469 -20.39 -18.04 13.35
CA TRP A 469 -20.22 -17.54 14.72
C TRP A 469 -21.57 -17.18 15.34
N ASN A 470 -21.91 -17.77 16.49
CA ASN A 470 -23.10 -17.38 17.25
C ASN A 470 -22.86 -16.05 18.01
N ARG A 471 -23.93 -15.29 18.25
CA ARG A 471 -23.89 -14.00 18.97
C ARG A 471 -23.23 -14.11 20.35
N ASP A 472 -23.47 -15.21 21.06
CA ASP A 472 -22.90 -15.46 22.38
C ASP A 472 -21.40 -15.83 22.31
N GLU A 473 -20.97 -16.56 21.27
CA GLU A 473 -19.55 -16.82 21.00
C GLU A 473 -18.78 -15.52 20.73
N ILE A 474 -19.40 -14.57 20.03
CA ILE A 474 -18.80 -13.27 19.70
C ILE A 474 -18.63 -12.41 20.97
N GLU A 475 -19.62 -12.39 21.86
CA GLU A 475 -19.51 -11.65 23.14
C GLU A 475 -18.54 -12.33 24.11
N LEU A 476 -18.46 -13.67 24.12
CA LEU A 476 -17.43 -14.42 24.85
C LEU A 476 -16.02 -14.14 24.29
N LEU A 477 -15.85 -14.08 22.97
CA LEU A 477 -14.61 -13.68 22.33
C LEU A 477 -14.21 -12.24 22.71
N ARG A 478 -15.17 -11.29 22.70
CA ARG A 478 -14.94 -9.91 23.14
C ARG A 478 -14.49 -9.83 24.60
N LYS A 479 -15.16 -10.57 25.50
CA LYS A 479 -14.78 -10.69 26.92
C LYS A 479 -13.41 -11.35 27.09
N GLY A 480 -13.11 -12.41 26.34
CA GLY A 480 -11.82 -13.11 26.36
C GLY A 480 -10.67 -12.19 25.92
N MET A 481 -10.86 -11.43 24.84
CA MET A 481 -9.87 -10.44 24.39
C MET A 481 -9.59 -9.33 25.41
N GLN A 482 -10.59 -8.93 26.20
CA GLN A 482 -10.45 -7.92 27.25
C GLN A 482 -9.85 -8.50 28.54
N LYS A 483 -10.18 -9.75 28.88
CA LYS A 483 -9.68 -10.49 30.05
C LYS A 483 -8.23 -10.94 29.89
N TYR A 484 -7.81 -11.28 28.67
CA TYR A 484 -6.47 -11.74 28.33
C TYR A 484 -5.82 -10.73 27.35
N PRO A 485 -5.12 -9.70 27.85
CA PRO A 485 -4.53 -8.65 27.03
C PRO A 485 -3.29 -9.11 26.23
N LYS A 486 -2.75 -8.21 25.41
CA LYS A 486 -1.47 -8.43 24.71
C LYS A 486 -0.34 -8.63 25.74
N GLY A 487 0.37 -9.75 25.64
CA GLY A 487 1.40 -10.16 26.61
C GLY A 487 1.04 -11.41 27.44
N THR A 488 -0.22 -11.86 27.44
CA THR A 488 -0.59 -13.17 28.02
C THR A 488 0.11 -14.29 27.23
N SER A 489 0.84 -15.18 27.91
CA SER A 489 1.40 -16.39 27.29
C SER A 489 0.26 -17.30 26.79
N ARG A 490 0.45 -17.96 25.64
CA ARG A 490 -0.56 -18.84 25.02
C ARG A 490 -1.94 -18.19 24.84
N ARG A 491 -1.97 -16.86 24.64
CA ARG A 491 -3.18 -16.02 24.62
C ARG A 491 -4.36 -16.59 23.84
N TRP A 492 -4.12 -17.09 22.64
CA TRP A 492 -5.19 -17.53 21.74
C TRP A 492 -5.76 -18.89 22.13
N GLU A 493 -4.93 -19.74 22.74
CA GLU A 493 -5.34 -21.03 23.30
C GLU A 493 -6.18 -20.80 24.56
N VAL A 494 -5.73 -19.92 25.45
CA VAL A 494 -6.49 -19.48 26.64
C VAL A 494 -7.83 -18.81 26.28
N ILE A 495 -7.87 -18.02 25.18
CA ILE A 495 -9.13 -17.43 24.69
C ILE A 495 -10.06 -18.49 24.07
N SER A 496 -9.52 -19.47 23.34
CA SER A 496 -10.28 -20.62 22.82
C SER A 496 -10.91 -21.43 23.96
N GLU A 497 -10.12 -21.80 24.97
CA GLU A 497 -10.59 -22.49 26.19
C GLU A 497 -11.65 -21.66 26.94
N TYR A 498 -11.46 -20.34 27.05
CA TYR A 498 -12.41 -19.44 27.71
C TYR A 498 -13.76 -19.31 26.97
N ILE A 499 -13.77 -19.44 25.64
CA ILE A 499 -15.02 -19.48 24.84
C ILE A 499 -15.68 -20.86 24.97
N GLY A 500 -14.90 -21.94 25.11
CA GLY A 500 -15.39 -23.27 25.47
C GLY A 500 -16.15 -24.02 24.37
N THR A 501 -16.31 -23.44 23.16
CA THR A 501 -17.07 -24.05 22.06
C THR A 501 -16.22 -24.90 21.09
N GLY A 502 -14.95 -25.17 21.43
CA GLY A 502 -14.05 -26.02 20.64
C GLY A 502 -13.48 -25.37 19.38
N ARG A 503 -13.54 -24.04 19.27
CA ARG A 503 -12.96 -23.27 18.14
C ARG A 503 -11.44 -23.36 18.14
N SER A 504 -10.87 -23.60 16.96
CA SER A 504 -9.42 -23.61 16.75
C SER A 504 -8.78 -22.22 16.96
N VAL A 505 -7.50 -22.18 17.31
CA VAL A 505 -6.71 -20.94 17.43
C VAL A 505 -6.77 -20.09 16.15
N GLU A 506 -6.82 -20.75 14.99
CA GLU A 506 -6.94 -20.12 13.67
C GLU A 506 -8.30 -19.45 13.47
N GLU A 507 -9.41 -20.10 13.86
CA GLU A 507 -10.73 -19.48 13.88
C GLU A 507 -10.80 -18.28 14.83
N ILE A 508 -10.20 -18.36 16.04
CA ILE A 508 -10.14 -17.25 17.00
C ILE A 508 -9.39 -16.05 16.40
N LEU A 509 -8.24 -16.29 15.77
CA LEU A 509 -7.43 -15.28 15.10
C LEU A 509 -8.19 -14.64 13.92
N LYS A 510 -8.83 -15.46 13.09
CA LYS A 510 -9.63 -15.03 11.95
C LYS A 510 -10.81 -14.18 12.39
N ALA A 511 -11.61 -14.66 13.35
CA ALA A 511 -12.78 -13.95 13.88
C ALA A 511 -12.41 -12.66 14.64
N THR A 512 -11.28 -12.64 15.34
CA THR A 512 -10.75 -11.39 15.89
C THR A 512 -10.51 -10.36 14.79
N LYS A 513 -9.94 -10.78 13.66
CA LYS A 513 -9.63 -9.92 12.50
C LYS A 513 -10.88 -9.54 11.68
N THR A 514 -11.88 -10.42 11.57
CA THR A 514 -13.05 -10.22 10.68
C THR A 514 -14.34 -9.82 11.38
N VAL A 515 -14.54 -10.17 12.67
CA VAL A 515 -15.76 -9.91 13.44
C VAL A 515 -15.56 -8.77 14.45
N LEU A 516 -14.41 -8.68 15.10
CA LEU A 516 -14.11 -7.59 16.07
C LEU A 516 -13.35 -6.40 15.48
N LEU A 517 -12.47 -6.62 14.49
CA LEU A 517 -11.71 -5.54 13.84
C LEU A 517 -12.39 -4.93 12.59
N GLN A 518 -13.64 -5.32 12.28
CA GLN A 518 -14.44 -4.51 11.36
C GLN A 518 -14.62 -3.12 11.97
N LYS A 519 -13.99 -2.12 11.33
CA LYS A 519 -14.35 -0.72 11.55
C LYS A 519 -15.86 -0.59 11.33
N PRO A 520 -16.59 0.18 12.15
CA PRO A 520 -17.99 0.46 11.87
C PRO A 520 -18.09 1.01 10.45
N ASP A 521 -19.09 0.53 9.71
CA ASP A 521 -19.37 0.91 8.33
C ASP A 521 -19.14 2.41 8.12
N SER A 522 -18.26 2.77 7.19
CA SER A 522 -17.87 4.16 6.95
C SER A 522 -19.06 5.05 6.58
N ALA A 523 -20.15 4.47 6.07
CA ALA A 523 -21.41 5.18 5.86
C ALA A 523 -22.05 5.65 7.18
N LYS A 524 -21.98 4.85 8.25
CA LYS A 524 -22.60 5.13 9.56
C LYS A 524 -21.65 5.75 10.59
N ALA A 525 -20.35 5.78 10.29
CA ALA A 525 -19.34 6.40 11.14
C ALA A 525 -19.54 7.92 11.29
N PHE A 526 -20.11 8.59 10.28
CA PHE A 526 -20.44 10.01 10.33
C PHE A 526 -21.68 10.30 11.18
N ASP A 527 -22.75 9.52 11.03
CA ASP A 527 -23.97 9.67 11.84
C ASP A 527 -23.69 9.46 13.33
N SER A 528 -22.95 8.40 13.69
CA SER A 528 -22.56 8.18 15.10
C SER A 528 -21.58 9.24 15.65
N PHE A 529 -20.92 10.02 14.79
CA PHE A 529 -20.12 11.17 15.18
C PHE A 529 -20.97 12.43 15.41
N LEU A 530 -22.03 12.62 14.62
CA LEU A 530 -23.03 13.68 14.83
C LEU A 530 -23.83 13.43 16.12
N GLU A 531 -24.32 12.20 16.30
CA GLU A 531 -25.14 11.77 17.44
C GLU A 531 -24.40 11.87 18.80
N LYS A 532 -23.06 11.78 18.78
CA LYS A 532 -22.21 11.92 19.98
C LYS A 532 -21.78 13.35 20.29
N ARG A 533 -22.15 14.34 19.48
CA ARG A 533 -22.01 15.74 19.85
C ARG A 533 -23.25 16.19 20.63
N LYS A 534 -23.05 16.64 21.87
CA LYS A 534 -24.06 17.49 22.53
C LYS A 534 -24.34 18.69 21.61
N PRO A 535 -25.61 19.13 21.45
CA PRO A 535 -25.89 20.35 20.70
C PRO A 535 -25.14 21.52 21.35
N ALA A 536 -24.44 22.30 20.53
CA ALA A 536 -23.86 23.56 20.98
C ALA A 536 -25.01 24.54 21.31
N PRO A 537 -24.88 25.40 22.33
CA PRO A 537 -25.88 26.42 22.60
C PRO A 537 -26.03 27.34 21.38
N SER A 538 -27.27 27.73 21.08
CA SER A 538 -27.56 28.73 20.04
C SER A 538 -26.80 30.01 20.37
N ILE A 539 -25.98 30.48 19.42
CA ILE A 539 -25.39 31.81 19.46
C ILE A 539 -26.20 32.64 18.48
N ASP A 540 -27.06 33.50 18.99
CA ASP A 540 -27.81 34.45 18.16
C ASP A 540 -26.82 35.40 17.49
N SER A 541 -26.69 35.29 16.16
CA SER A 541 -25.79 36.11 15.36
C SER A 541 -26.54 37.35 14.86
N PRO A 542 -26.15 38.57 15.26
CA PRO A 542 -26.95 39.77 15.05
C PRO A 542 -26.66 40.39 13.68
N LEU A 543 -27.11 39.77 12.59
CA LEU A 543 -27.10 40.38 11.25
C LEU A 543 -28.05 39.65 10.27
N THR A 544 -29.35 39.84 10.44
CA THR A 544 -30.32 39.69 9.33
C THR A 544 -31.16 40.96 9.19
N SER A 545 -30.74 41.81 8.25
CA SER A 545 -31.49 42.98 7.81
C SER A 545 -30.98 43.41 6.43
N ARG A 546 -31.28 42.60 5.41
CA ARG A 546 -31.24 43.09 4.03
C ARG A 546 -32.42 42.60 3.21
N THR A 547 -33.38 43.50 3.09
CA THR A 547 -34.55 43.45 2.21
C THR A 547 -34.13 43.31 0.75
N GLU A 548 -34.94 42.59 -0.04
CA GLU A 548 -34.84 42.54 -1.49
C GLU A 548 -35.35 43.84 -2.12
N VAL A 549 -34.59 44.45 -3.05
CA VAL A 549 -35.09 45.30 -4.15
C VAL A 549 -34.14 45.17 -5.34
N GLU A 550 -34.69 45.12 -6.55
CA GLU A 550 -33.97 45.05 -7.83
C GLU A 550 -33.28 46.38 -8.22
N GLY A 551 -32.38 46.35 -9.22
CA GLY A 551 -31.97 47.55 -9.96
C GLY A 551 -30.46 47.69 -10.22
N ALA A 552 -30.07 47.73 -11.49
CA ALA A 552 -28.72 48.08 -11.96
C ALA A 552 -28.64 49.59 -12.32
N PRO A 553 -27.58 50.10 -12.97
CA PRO A 553 -26.14 50.05 -12.65
C PRO A 553 -25.57 51.47 -12.41
N GLY A 554 -24.32 51.62 -11.95
CA GLY A 554 -23.67 52.94 -11.85
C GLY A 554 -22.19 52.89 -11.46
N ALA A 555 -21.36 53.73 -12.09
CA ALA A 555 -19.90 53.62 -12.05
C ALA A 555 -19.18 54.78 -11.33
N SER A 556 -18.03 54.43 -10.74
CA SER A 556 -16.80 55.25 -10.66
C SER A 556 -16.71 56.43 -9.65
N ILE A 557 -15.47 56.91 -9.52
CA ILE A 557 -14.99 58.16 -8.87
C ILE A 557 -14.87 58.10 -7.33
N THR A 558 -13.79 58.50 -6.63
CA THR A 558 -12.31 58.54 -6.74
C THR A 558 -11.79 59.31 -5.50
N ASN A 559 -10.52 59.13 -5.12
CA ASN A 559 -9.62 60.13 -4.47
C ASN A 559 -9.97 60.75 -3.09
N GLY A 560 -8.95 60.85 -2.22
CA GLY A 560 -8.94 61.84 -1.12
C GLY A 560 -8.14 61.48 0.14
N ALA A 561 -6.80 61.60 0.10
CA ALA A 561 -5.96 61.79 1.30
C ALA A 561 -5.83 63.31 1.61
N PRO A 562 -5.02 63.85 2.58
CA PRO A 562 -4.06 63.19 3.49
C PRO A 562 -3.89 63.82 4.92
N LYS A 563 -2.89 63.31 5.69
CA LYS A 563 -2.09 64.01 6.76
C LYS A 563 -2.79 64.46 8.08
N ALA A 564 -2.12 64.65 9.24
CA ALA A 564 -0.74 64.37 9.70
C ALA A 564 -0.62 64.52 11.26
N GLU A 565 0.48 63.98 11.86
CA GLU A 565 1.21 64.49 13.06
C GLU A 565 0.50 64.60 14.44
N LEU A 566 1.15 64.62 15.63
CA LEU A 566 2.43 64.09 16.18
C LEU A 566 2.44 64.33 17.72
N LYS A 567 3.37 63.70 18.49
CA LYS A 567 3.76 64.01 19.92
C LYS A 567 2.70 63.64 20.99
N GLN A 568 3.02 63.37 22.27
CA GLN A 568 4.27 63.44 23.06
C GLN A 568 4.21 62.47 24.28
N SER A 569 5.37 62.12 24.87
CA SER A 569 5.53 61.51 26.21
C SER A 569 6.05 62.60 27.20
N PRO A 570 6.19 62.43 28.56
CA PRO A 570 7.06 61.42 29.22
C PRO A 570 6.79 61.04 30.72
N LYS A 571 7.74 60.30 31.35
CA LYS A 571 8.01 60.11 32.82
C LYS A 571 7.06 59.15 33.61
N GLU A 572 7.46 58.45 34.69
CA GLU A 572 8.67 58.45 35.55
C GLU A 572 8.99 57.03 36.15
N GLY A 573 10.03 56.91 37.02
CA GLY A 573 10.68 55.68 37.56
C GLY A 573 9.86 54.77 38.51
N ARG A 574 10.39 53.81 39.29
CA ARG A 574 11.63 52.98 39.42
C ARG A 574 11.49 52.21 40.79
N ASP A 575 12.09 51.02 40.94
CA ASP A 575 12.31 50.22 42.19
C ASP A 575 11.05 49.52 42.82
N HIS A 576 11.01 48.18 43.00
CA HIS A 576 11.52 47.33 44.12
C HIS A 576 10.78 47.56 45.48
N GLN A 577 10.37 46.58 46.31
CA GLN A 577 10.65 45.13 46.45
C GLN A 577 9.61 44.44 47.42
N VAL A 578 9.52 43.08 47.40
CA VAL A 578 9.35 42.16 48.59
C VAL A 578 8.00 41.98 49.37
N LEU A 579 7.51 40.71 49.40
CA LEU A 579 6.79 39.91 50.46
C LEU A 579 5.52 40.48 51.19
N GLU A 580 4.51 39.74 51.70
CA GLU A 580 4.09 38.31 51.69
C GLU A 580 2.59 38.18 52.12
N CYS A 581 2.03 36.96 52.02
CA CYS A 581 0.82 36.42 52.71
C CYS A 581 -0.64 36.61 52.18
N GLU A 582 -1.31 35.45 52.17
CA GLU A 582 -2.72 35.04 51.95
C GLU A 582 -3.77 35.79 52.83
N PRO A 583 -5.09 35.86 52.48
CA PRO A 583 -5.92 34.67 52.23
C PRO A 583 -7.06 34.69 51.18
N ALA A 584 -7.30 33.49 50.63
CA ALA A 584 -8.55 32.92 50.08
C ALA A 584 -9.86 33.77 50.01
N GLN A 585 -10.46 33.86 48.82
CA GLN A 585 -11.80 33.29 48.54
C GLN A 585 -12.16 33.26 47.03
N SER A 586 -13.22 32.51 46.69
CA SER A 586 -13.64 32.11 45.33
C SER A 586 -14.07 33.26 44.40
N GLY A 587 -13.77 33.11 43.09
CA GLY A 587 -14.37 33.96 42.04
C GLY A 587 -14.08 33.44 40.62
N ILE A 588 -15.04 32.75 40.00
CA ILE A 588 -14.94 32.27 38.61
C ILE A 588 -15.52 33.33 37.66
N SER A 589 -14.71 33.92 36.76
CA SER A 589 -15.05 34.22 35.35
C SER A 589 -14.02 35.13 34.64
N SER A 590 -13.21 34.56 33.73
CA SER A 590 -12.78 35.17 32.45
C SER A 590 -11.94 34.17 31.65
N SER A 591 -12.60 33.32 30.85
CA SER A 591 -11.91 32.32 30.01
C SER A 591 -11.62 32.81 28.58
N ALA A 592 -12.05 34.03 28.21
CA ALA A 592 -11.95 34.57 26.86
C ALA A 592 -10.70 35.47 26.65
N GLU A 593 -10.25 36.18 27.69
CA GLU A 593 -9.15 37.15 27.58
C GLU A 593 -7.75 36.49 27.60
N GLN A 594 -7.65 35.24 28.05
CA GLN A 594 -6.36 34.59 28.32
C GLN A 594 -5.63 34.01 27.09
N ASP A 595 -6.22 34.01 25.89
CA ASP A 595 -5.56 33.48 24.67
C ASP A 595 -4.89 34.57 23.79
N ILE A 596 -4.84 35.82 24.28
CA ILE A 596 -4.03 36.89 23.66
C ILE A 596 -2.54 36.65 23.98
N TRP A 597 -1.67 36.61 22.97
CA TRP A 597 -0.23 36.38 23.13
C TRP A 597 0.55 37.69 22.99
N SER A 598 1.37 38.03 23.98
CA SER A 598 2.31 39.15 23.86
C SER A 598 3.59 38.74 23.13
N ALA A 599 4.27 39.67 22.48
CA ALA A 599 5.56 39.43 21.84
C ALA A 599 6.61 38.87 22.81
N THR A 600 6.54 39.24 24.10
CA THR A 600 7.40 38.70 25.16
C THR A 600 7.09 37.23 25.45
N GLN A 601 5.81 36.85 25.52
CA GLN A 601 5.40 35.44 25.69
C GLN A 601 5.77 34.57 24.48
N GLU A 602 5.69 35.11 23.26
CA GLU A 602 6.13 34.39 22.06
C GLU A 602 7.64 34.16 22.03
N ARG A 603 8.44 35.18 22.37
CA ARG A 603 9.91 35.03 22.52
C ARG A 603 10.26 34.03 23.62
N ALA A 604 9.58 34.10 24.77
CA ALA A 604 9.77 33.16 25.87
C ALA A 604 9.43 31.72 25.44
N LEU A 605 8.34 31.50 24.68
CA LEU A 605 7.98 30.19 24.14
C LEU A 605 9.04 29.66 23.18
N ILE A 606 9.54 30.49 22.25
CA ILE A 606 10.59 30.10 21.31
C ILE A 606 11.91 29.78 22.04
N GLN A 607 12.27 30.57 23.05
CA GLN A 607 13.45 30.33 23.89
C GLN A 607 13.30 29.03 24.69
N ALA A 608 12.18 28.83 25.38
CA ALA A 608 11.90 27.60 26.13
C ALA A 608 11.90 26.35 25.24
N LEU A 609 11.40 26.44 24.00
CA LEU A 609 11.43 25.35 23.03
C LEU A 609 12.84 25.03 22.51
N LYS A 610 13.78 25.98 22.57
CA LYS A 610 15.22 25.75 22.31
C LYS A 610 15.92 25.16 23.55
N THR A 611 15.64 25.69 24.74
CA THR A 611 16.21 25.23 26.02
C THR A 611 15.77 23.82 26.40
N PHE A 612 14.55 23.42 26.00
CA PHE A 612 14.00 22.08 26.24
C PHE A 612 13.75 21.36 24.91
N PRO A 613 14.72 20.57 24.41
CA PRO A 613 14.57 19.67 23.25
C PRO A 613 13.43 18.64 23.38
N LYS A 614 13.16 17.87 22.32
CA LYS A 614 12.02 16.93 22.27
C LYS A 614 12.18 15.77 23.27
N GLU A 615 13.43 15.48 23.62
CA GLU A 615 13.92 14.37 24.44
C GLU A 615 13.83 14.70 25.94
N THR A 616 13.59 15.96 26.31
CA THR A 616 13.45 16.39 27.70
C THR A 616 12.21 15.75 28.35
N SER A 617 12.37 15.07 29.48
CA SER A 617 11.23 14.58 30.29
C SER A 617 10.30 15.74 30.66
N GLN A 618 8.98 15.52 30.75
CA GLN A 618 8.00 16.57 31.09
C GLN A 618 8.15 17.87 30.27
N ARG A 619 8.67 17.79 29.04
CA ARG A 619 9.05 18.95 28.20
C ARG A 619 8.06 20.10 28.26
N TRP A 620 6.78 19.79 28.10
CA TRP A 620 5.72 20.78 28.00
C TRP A 620 5.38 21.46 29.32
N GLU A 621 5.60 20.81 30.47
CA GLU A 621 5.46 21.42 31.80
C GLU A 621 6.60 22.41 32.03
N ARG A 622 7.84 22.03 31.67
CA ARG A 622 9.01 22.92 31.72
C ARG A 622 8.91 24.10 30.75
N VAL A 623 8.40 23.87 29.54
CA VAL A 623 8.10 24.94 28.57
C VAL A 623 7.01 25.88 29.10
N ALA A 624 5.94 25.38 29.72
CA ALA A 624 4.90 26.24 30.29
C ALA A 624 5.41 27.05 31.50
N ALA A 625 6.21 26.44 32.39
CA ALA A 625 6.83 27.13 33.51
C ALA A 625 7.76 28.28 33.06
N ALA A 626 8.36 28.18 31.86
CA ALA A 626 9.20 29.21 31.26
C ALA A 626 8.42 30.27 30.44
N VAL A 627 7.09 30.17 30.32
CA VAL A 627 6.26 31.15 29.58
C VAL A 627 5.26 31.82 30.54
N PRO A 628 5.51 33.07 30.96
CA PRO A 628 4.69 33.75 31.97
C PRO A 628 3.20 33.81 31.61
N GLY A 629 2.36 33.28 32.51
CA GLY A 629 0.90 33.32 32.39
C GLY A 629 0.30 32.44 31.29
N LYS A 630 1.02 31.42 30.78
CA LYS A 630 0.48 30.49 29.77
C LYS A 630 0.51 29.04 30.24
N THR A 631 -0.61 28.35 30.04
CA THR A 631 -0.76 26.93 30.38
C THR A 631 -0.05 26.02 29.37
N VAL A 632 0.21 24.78 29.79
CA VAL A 632 0.70 23.69 28.93
C VAL A 632 -0.10 23.55 27.63
N ILE A 633 -1.43 23.70 27.71
CA ILE A 633 -2.34 23.56 26.56
C ILE A 633 -2.17 24.75 25.60
N GLN A 634 -2.11 25.98 26.11
CA GLN A 634 -1.87 27.18 25.30
C GLN A 634 -0.50 27.15 24.61
N CYS A 635 0.57 26.77 25.32
CA CYS A 635 1.90 26.64 24.75
C CYS A 635 1.96 25.59 23.61
N ARG A 636 1.26 24.46 23.77
CA ARG A 636 1.10 23.46 22.69
C ARG A 636 0.31 24.02 21.51
N LYS A 637 -0.83 24.67 21.74
CA LYS A 637 -1.68 25.29 20.70
C LYS A 637 -0.89 26.31 19.87
N LYS A 638 -0.17 27.21 20.53
CA LYS A 638 0.66 28.24 19.88
C LYS A 638 1.83 27.63 19.09
N PHE A 639 2.48 26.60 19.62
CA PHE A 639 3.51 25.86 18.88
C PHE A 639 2.98 25.20 17.59
N MET A 640 1.78 24.61 17.62
CA MET A 640 1.17 24.06 16.40
C MET A 640 0.90 25.15 15.35
N SER A 641 0.33 26.28 15.76
CA SER A 641 0.09 27.43 14.86
C SER A 641 1.39 27.97 14.26
N LEU A 642 2.47 28.11 15.05
CA LEU A 642 3.78 28.51 14.53
C LEU A 642 4.36 27.49 13.52
N LYS A 643 4.17 26.19 13.78
CA LYS A 643 4.59 25.10 12.87
C LYS A 643 3.78 25.10 11.56
N GLU A 644 2.49 25.43 11.62
CA GLU A 644 1.60 25.54 10.47
C GLU A 644 1.96 26.77 9.62
N ASN A 645 2.10 27.94 10.25
CA ASN A 645 2.55 29.16 9.57
C ASN A 645 3.92 29.00 8.89
N PHE A 646 4.85 28.26 9.49
CA PHE A 646 6.15 27.95 8.89
C PHE A 646 6.02 27.01 7.67
N ARG A 647 5.11 26.01 7.72
CA ARG A 647 4.83 25.13 6.58
C ARG A 647 4.16 25.89 5.43
N ASN A 648 3.22 26.76 5.74
CA ASN A 648 2.46 27.52 4.75
C ASN A 648 3.29 28.61 4.07
N LYS A 649 4.28 29.20 4.77
CA LYS A 649 5.30 30.06 4.13
C LYS A 649 6.20 29.26 3.18
N LYS A 650 6.65 28.06 3.60
CA LYS A 650 7.47 27.16 2.77
C LYS A 650 6.70 26.42 1.65
N SER A 651 5.48 26.85 1.36
CA SER A 651 4.68 26.44 0.20
C SER A 651 4.17 27.63 -0.60
N ALA A 652 4.69 28.82 -0.32
CA ALA A 652 4.38 30.09 -0.97
C ALA A 652 5.67 30.76 -1.52
N ASP A 653 6.82 30.48 -0.89
CA ASP A 653 8.14 30.42 -1.53
C ASP A 653 8.37 29.04 -2.17
#